data_AF-Q2H8M5-F1
#
_entry.id   AF-Q2H8M5-F1
#
_cell.length_a   1.000
_cell.length_b   1.000
_cell.length_c   1.000
_cell.angle_alpha   90.00
_cell.angle_beta   90.00
_cell.angle_gamma   90.00
#
_symmetry.space_group_name_H-M   'P 1'
#
loop_
_entity.id
_entity.type
_entity.pdbx_description
1 polymer ?
#
loop_
_entity_poly.entity_id
_entity_poly.type
_entity_poly.pdbx_seq_one_letter_code
_entity_poly.pdbx_strand_id
1 'polypeptide(L)'
;MSPSRIEDYPDSKVKHERFPPCLLPPLRGSRTTPAFSVSAPVTQFGSIIETQFLPEREWHESGHHIDPVTICKAAWILTLQCFVQADILCFVYQEVESAGCIYSTSTDPVLYLTRVDGGEEARDFLRRLGVGTVSTVLTAPRGHEICIVEGQLAVGDFGNTLLYYSGEGDGGTRPRLLAGRRPLGMDIRVGISKEVNGRISAALDFRRSHMSQDAATSIFRTFQHIASQLADVAMIAPSRGTTRLEDIDVCSSHDWQSVRQLTASVSPVEEQCLHDMIVAQCRRFPNRTAVMSTDGDALTYGELDDLSQRLAYKLAQLGVRPEAFVLSCFEKSIWAVVARLAIMRAGGAYISIHATNPPAYLESVITRAGTRIVVCDEKHANQFRHLVPITVETSPSSLRSLPVPDRDPVCDRVCPDNACLVLFTSGSTGKPKGIVQVHRSYATAIRNYAKILSLDTNTRYLSFDDYAFDISNLEFMVPLITGGCCCVPGPMATVQDLAYNINALKANAAFLTPTVAVKLDPADVPSLEILCVGGEPLSAELVAKWTGGSTRLVNQYGMGEAAISCCYNDKVRPGRTNIGRPTSGAVFVVNATSHDKLLPVGAVGELLMEGSHLARGYLDQTAARRTEAVFLETPPAWLTAMHPTRVSGTAQPRLYRSGDLGRWNHDGTIDYVGRKDHILKLDGCRINALEVEHQGRKRLSPLDTIIVDIFGIVDGEEDPVLTALLHLDNHPITPTPTTPTTPTHNTLPNEPTITDATADPHTATKVTEIKDAIAAALPPYMVPTQFLLLSHVPRTPSKKTDRRMIGHVGLKYHLARRAERRGDVVLATRARVVLP
;
A
#
# COMPACT_ATOMS: atom_id res chain seq x y z
N MET A 1 -66.07 -21.10 9.42
CA MET A 1 -65.33 -21.24 10.69
C MET A 1 -63.90 -21.61 10.35
N SER A 2 -62.95 -20.75 10.72
CA SER A 2 -61.55 -21.05 11.10
C SER A 2 -60.60 -21.73 10.07
N PRO A 3 -59.33 -21.27 9.98
CA PRO A 3 -58.34 -21.71 9.00
C PRO A 3 -57.54 -22.94 9.49
N SER A 4 -57.42 -23.96 8.64
CA SER A 4 -56.55 -25.12 8.89
C SER A 4 -55.17 -24.92 8.28
N ARG A 5 -54.19 -24.70 9.16
CA ARG A 5 -52.76 -25.05 9.14
C ARG A 5 -52.12 -25.34 7.77
N ILE A 6 -51.21 -24.44 7.40
CA ILE A 6 -50.10 -24.64 6.47
C ILE A 6 -49.18 -25.73 7.06
N GLU A 7 -48.90 -26.76 6.26
CA GLU A 7 -47.95 -27.83 6.56
C GLU A 7 -46.50 -27.34 6.48
N ASP A 8 -45.70 -27.81 7.43
CA ASP A 8 -44.27 -27.57 7.59
C ASP A 8 -43.46 -28.03 6.37
N TYR A 9 -42.71 -27.11 5.75
CA TYR A 9 -41.56 -27.45 4.91
C TYR A 9 -40.28 -27.44 5.78
N PRO A 10 -39.39 -28.43 5.64
CA PRO A 10 -38.24 -28.60 6.52
C PRO A 10 -37.18 -27.51 6.28
N ASP A 11 -36.65 -26.99 7.38
CA ASP A 11 -35.49 -26.09 7.50
C ASP A 11 -34.42 -26.34 6.42
N SER A 12 -34.40 -25.50 5.39
CA SER A 12 -33.35 -25.49 4.39
C SER A 12 -32.09 -24.88 4.98
N LYS A 13 -31.12 -25.75 5.31
CA LYS A 13 -29.76 -25.40 5.71
C LYS A 13 -29.03 -24.60 4.62
N VAL A 14 -29.17 -23.27 4.63
CA VAL A 14 -28.10 -22.40 4.12
C VAL A 14 -26.97 -22.51 5.14
N LYS A 15 -25.89 -23.21 4.79
CA LYS A 15 -24.67 -23.24 5.61
C LYS A 15 -24.28 -21.79 5.89
N HIS A 16 -24.03 -21.47 7.16
CA HIS A 16 -23.55 -20.18 7.65
C HIS A 16 -22.17 -19.80 7.07
N GLU A 17 -22.07 -19.56 5.76
CA GLU A 17 -20.92 -18.90 5.16
C GLU A 17 -21.09 -17.40 5.41
N ARG A 18 -20.34 -16.85 6.38
CA ARG A 18 -20.27 -15.41 6.59
C ARG A 18 -19.47 -14.79 5.43
N PHE A 19 -20.15 -14.02 4.58
CA PHE A 19 -19.51 -13.18 3.56
C PHE A 19 -18.95 -11.91 4.22
N PRO A 20 -17.76 -11.42 3.83
CA PRO A 20 -17.26 -10.14 4.32
C PRO A 20 -18.20 -9.01 3.86
N PRO A 21 -18.41 -7.97 4.69
CA PRO A 21 -19.37 -6.92 4.36
C PRO A 21 -18.86 -6.02 3.23
N CYS A 22 -19.74 -5.67 2.29
CA CYS A 22 -19.46 -4.75 1.19
C CYS A 22 -19.76 -3.31 1.64
N LEU A 23 -18.83 -2.76 2.43
CA LEU A 23 -18.95 -1.41 2.97
C LEU A 23 -18.29 -0.41 2.02
N LEU A 24 -19.08 0.51 1.46
CA LEU A 24 -18.50 1.71 0.86
C LEU A 24 -17.80 2.50 1.98
N PRO A 25 -16.47 2.64 1.94
CA PRO A 25 -15.71 3.14 3.07
C PRO A 25 -16.09 4.59 3.36
N PRO A 26 -16.01 5.04 4.63
CA PRO A 26 -16.20 6.44 4.94
C PRO A 26 -15.11 7.27 4.25
N LEU A 27 -15.54 8.38 3.64
CA LEU A 27 -14.68 9.26 2.85
C LEU A 27 -14.44 10.62 3.54
N ARG A 28 -14.92 10.83 4.79
CA ARG A 28 -14.57 11.91 5.76
C ARG A 28 -14.88 11.46 7.22
N GLY A 29 -14.31 12.13 8.24
CA GLY A 29 -14.48 11.77 9.68
C GLY A 29 -15.28 12.76 10.58
N SER A 30 -15.93 12.18 11.60
CA SER A 30 -16.59 12.70 12.83
C SER A 30 -17.88 13.57 12.77
N ARG A 31 -18.71 13.40 13.81
CA ARG A 31 -20.20 13.48 13.93
C ARG A 31 -20.84 14.87 13.82
N THR A 32 -21.89 14.99 12.99
CA THR A 32 -23.33 15.21 13.35
C THR A 32 -24.18 15.45 12.08
N THR A 33 -25.49 15.16 12.16
CA THR A 33 -26.59 15.33 11.16
C THR A 33 -26.62 16.73 10.52
N PRO A 34 -27.02 16.95 9.23
CA PRO A 34 -28.17 16.33 8.50
C PRO A 34 -27.86 15.37 7.32
N ALA A 35 -28.93 14.79 6.74
CA ALA A 35 -28.91 14.04 5.47
C ALA A 35 -28.99 15.01 4.28
N PHE A 36 -28.21 14.76 3.23
CA PHE A 36 -28.19 15.56 2.00
C PHE A 36 -28.32 14.64 0.78
N SER A 37 -28.87 15.17 -0.30
CA SER A 37 -29.06 14.45 -1.55
C SER A 37 -28.26 15.10 -2.68
N VAL A 38 -27.65 14.27 -3.51
CA VAL A 38 -27.18 14.67 -4.84
C VAL A 38 -28.16 14.05 -5.83
N SER A 39 -28.79 14.87 -6.64
CA SER A 39 -29.71 14.40 -7.68
C SER A 39 -29.27 14.94 -9.02
N ALA A 40 -29.21 14.07 -10.01
CA ALA A 40 -29.00 14.44 -11.40
C ALA A 40 -29.73 13.42 -12.27
N PRO A 41 -30.21 13.79 -13.46
CA PRO A 41 -30.72 12.81 -14.41
C PRO A 41 -29.60 11.81 -14.70
N VAL A 42 -29.86 10.51 -14.49
CA VAL A 42 -28.86 9.46 -14.75
C VAL A 42 -28.74 9.18 -16.24
N THR A 43 -29.82 9.47 -16.96
CA THR A 43 -29.92 9.40 -18.40
C THR A 43 -30.94 10.45 -18.83
N GLN A 44 -30.54 11.37 -19.70
CA GLN A 44 -31.50 12.05 -20.54
C GLN A 44 -31.80 11.09 -21.70
N PHE A 45 -32.81 10.22 -21.56
CA PHE A 45 -33.39 9.51 -22.72
C PHE A 45 -34.10 10.48 -23.69
N GLY A 46 -33.68 11.75 -23.73
CA GLY A 46 -34.32 12.87 -24.39
C GLY A 46 -33.33 13.58 -25.31
N SER A 47 -33.23 13.05 -26.53
CA SER A 47 -33.04 13.76 -27.82
C SER A 47 -32.61 12.80 -28.95
N ILE A 48 -32.31 11.53 -28.66
CA ILE A 48 -32.08 10.48 -29.69
C ILE A 48 -33.27 9.49 -29.78
N ILE A 49 -34.26 9.64 -28.90
CA ILE A 49 -35.43 8.76 -28.83
C ILE A 49 -36.72 9.56 -29.03
N GLU A 50 -36.76 10.39 -30.07
CA GLU A 50 -38.03 10.88 -30.62
C GLU A 50 -38.40 10.14 -31.92
N THR A 51 -37.61 9.18 -32.38
CA THR A 51 -37.88 8.54 -33.69
C THR A 51 -38.18 7.05 -33.69
N GLN A 52 -37.93 6.25 -32.64
CA GLN A 52 -38.31 4.84 -32.65
C GLN A 52 -38.53 4.27 -31.23
N PHE A 53 -39.69 4.51 -30.62
CA PHE A 53 -40.26 3.50 -29.71
C PHE A 53 -41.67 3.18 -30.16
N LEU A 54 -41.80 1.93 -30.59
CA LEU A 54 -43.08 1.28 -30.85
C LEU A 54 -43.77 1.01 -29.50
N PRO A 55 -45.12 0.93 -29.49
CA PRO A 55 -45.90 0.74 -28.27
C PRO A 55 -45.47 -0.49 -27.49
N GLU A 56 -45.72 -0.46 -26.17
CA GLU A 56 -45.51 -1.49 -25.13
C GLU A 56 -45.84 -2.95 -25.53
N ARG A 57 -46.62 -3.16 -26.60
CA ARG A 57 -46.88 -4.49 -27.19
C ARG A 57 -45.70 -5.10 -27.95
N GLU A 58 -44.84 -4.30 -28.58
CA GLU A 58 -43.67 -4.83 -29.29
C GLU A 58 -42.48 -5.14 -28.38
N TRP A 59 -42.53 -4.67 -27.13
CA TRP A 59 -41.56 -5.01 -26.06
C TRP A 59 -41.66 -6.47 -25.61
N HIS A 60 -42.73 -7.18 -25.96
CA HIS A 60 -42.91 -8.59 -25.64
C HIS A 60 -42.57 -9.53 -26.81
N GLU A 61 -42.48 -9.02 -28.05
CA GLU A 61 -42.41 -9.88 -29.24
C GLU A 61 -40.97 -10.14 -29.75
N SER A 62 -39.95 -9.39 -29.31
CA SER A 62 -38.59 -9.46 -29.90
C SER A 62 -37.49 -10.19 -29.09
N GLY A 63 -37.85 -11.03 -28.10
CA GLY A 63 -36.96 -12.09 -27.55
C GLY A 63 -35.60 -11.68 -26.95
N HIS A 64 -35.31 -10.38 -26.80
CA HIS A 64 -33.97 -9.86 -26.49
C HIS A 64 -33.94 -8.69 -25.47
N HIS A 65 -34.98 -8.50 -24.66
CA HIS A 65 -35.13 -7.27 -23.87
C HIS A 65 -34.38 -7.27 -22.53
N ILE A 66 -33.54 -6.24 -22.34
CA ILE A 66 -32.91 -5.84 -21.07
C ILE A 66 -33.63 -4.57 -20.60
N ASP A 67 -34.24 -4.61 -19.43
CA ASP A 67 -34.94 -3.45 -18.89
C ASP A 67 -33.95 -2.40 -18.32
N PRO A 68 -34.34 -1.12 -18.23
CA PRO A 68 -33.45 -0.10 -17.70
C PRO A 68 -33.12 -0.18 -16.19
N VAL A 69 -33.98 -0.81 -15.38
CA VAL A 69 -33.70 -1.05 -13.95
C VAL A 69 -32.55 -2.03 -13.82
N THR A 70 -32.51 -3.04 -14.69
CA THR A 70 -31.41 -3.99 -14.82
C THR A 70 -30.11 -3.30 -15.20
N ILE A 71 -30.15 -2.31 -16.11
CA ILE A 71 -28.98 -1.48 -16.45
C ILE A 71 -28.49 -0.70 -15.22
N CYS A 72 -29.38 -0.04 -14.49
CA CYS A 72 -29.00 0.69 -13.28
C CYS A 72 -28.48 -0.25 -12.18
N LYS A 73 -29.08 -1.43 -12.00
CA LYS A 73 -28.59 -2.44 -11.06
C LYS A 73 -27.18 -2.90 -11.42
N ALA A 74 -26.94 -3.21 -12.70
CA ALA A 74 -25.62 -3.55 -13.23
C ALA A 74 -24.60 -2.43 -13.01
N ALA A 75 -24.98 -1.18 -13.29
CA ALA A 75 -24.11 -0.03 -13.08
C ALA A 75 -23.75 0.16 -11.61
N TRP A 76 -24.69 -0.06 -10.69
CA TRP A 76 -24.40 0.01 -9.26
C TRP A 76 -23.45 -1.10 -8.81
N ILE A 77 -23.61 -2.33 -9.31
CA ILE A 77 -22.72 -3.45 -9.04
C ILE A 77 -21.27 -3.10 -9.46
N LEU A 78 -21.08 -2.63 -10.71
CA LEU A 78 -19.75 -2.26 -11.19
C LEU A 78 -19.17 -1.05 -10.44
N THR A 79 -20.02 -0.10 -10.04
CA THR A 79 -19.61 1.01 -9.17
C THR A 79 -19.10 0.47 -7.82
N LEU A 80 -19.82 -0.43 -7.15
CA LEU A 80 -19.37 -1.03 -5.90
C LEU A 80 -18.05 -1.79 -6.05
N GLN A 81 -17.89 -2.54 -7.15
CA GLN A 81 -16.65 -3.26 -7.45
C GLN A 81 -15.43 -2.34 -7.45
N CYS A 82 -15.58 -1.16 -8.05
CA CYS A 82 -14.53 -0.17 -8.17
C CYS A 82 -14.10 0.43 -6.81
N PHE A 83 -15.01 0.57 -5.85
CA PHE A 83 -14.74 1.27 -4.59
C PHE A 83 -14.53 0.35 -3.37
N VAL A 84 -14.99 -0.91 -3.40
CA VAL A 84 -15.02 -1.79 -2.22
C VAL A 84 -13.96 -2.91 -2.27
N GLN A 85 -13.43 -3.27 -3.45
CA GLN A 85 -12.45 -4.37 -3.61
C GLN A 85 -12.87 -5.71 -2.97
N ALA A 86 -14.16 -6.03 -3.04
CA ALA A 86 -14.69 -7.30 -2.56
C ALA A 86 -14.81 -8.32 -3.71
N ASP A 87 -14.45 -9.58 -3.42
CA ASP A 87 -14.60 -10.70 -4.37
C ASP A 87 -16.08 -11.07 -4.58
N ILE A 88 -16.92 -10.79 -3.59
CA ILE A 88 -18.37 -10.93 -3.63
C ILE A 88 -18.94 -9.57 -3.21
N LEU A 89 -19.76 -8.99 -4.06
CA LEU A 89 -20.41 -7.72 -3.81
C LEU A 89 -21.76 -7.97 -3.16
N CYS A 90 -22.10 -7.15 -2.17
CA CYS A 90 -23.41 -7.19 -1.56
C CYS A 90 -23.98 -5.80 -1.28
N PHE A 91 -25.30 -5.68 -1.45
CA PHE A 91 -26.05 -4.46 -1.14
C PHE A 91 -27.50 -4.82 -0.90
N VAL A 92 -28.24 -3.91 -0.27
CA VAL A 92 -29.66 -4.09 -0.06
C VAL A 92 -30.40 -3.62 -1.29
N TYR A 93 -31.33 -4.42 -1.80
CA TYR A 93 -32.20 -4.05 -2.91
C TYR A 93 -33.66 -4.01 -2.44
N GLN A 94 -34.39 -2.98 -2.85
CA GLN A 94 -35.83 -2.86 -2.58
C GLN A 94 -36.54 -2.25 -3.79
N GLU A 95 -37.69 -2.83 -4.15
CA GLU A 95 -38.49 -2.43 -5.30
C GLU A 95 -39.91 -2.14 -4.87
N VAL A 96 -40.43 -0.93 -5.10
CA VAL A 96 -41.79 -0.53 -4.69
C VAL A 96 -42.64 -0.32 -5.94
N GLU A 97 -43.61 -1.22 -6.14
CA GLU A 97 -44.63 -1.07 -7.16
C GLU A 97 -45.69 -0.04 -6.74
N SER A 98 -46.09 0.81 -7.69
CA SER A 98 -47.13 1.82 -7.49
C SER A 98 -48.49 1.16 -7.27
N ALA A 99 -49.29 1.74 -6.38
CA ALA A 99 -50.62 1.26 -6.00
C ALA A 99 -51.58 1.12 -7.20
N GLY A 100 -51.64 -0.09 -7.76
CA GLY A 100 -52.62 -0.51 -8.76
C GLY A 100 -53.06 -1.97 -8.62
N CYS A 101 -52.34 -2.78 -7.85
CA CYS A 101 -52.69 -4.17 -7.58
C CYS A 101 -53.19 -4.30 -6.13
N ILE A 102 -54.43 -4.76 -5.96
CA ILE A 102 -55.12 -4.85 -4.65
C ILE A 102 -54.53 -5.99 -3.77
N TYR A 103 -53.48 -6.68 -4.24
CA TYR A 103 -52.76 -7.72 -3.52
C TYR A 103 -51.25 -7.58 -3.68
N SER A 104 -50.61 -6.70 -2.92
CA SER A 104 -49.25 -6.84 -2.38
C SER A 104 -48.80 -5.51 -1.78
N THR A 105 -48.85 -5.40 -0.45
CA THR A 105 -48.21 -4.31 0.30
C THR A 105 -47.18 -4.91 1.23
N SER A 106 -46.06 -5.38 0.67
CA SER A 106 -44.72 -5.28 1.27
C SER A 106 -43.71 -5.94 0.33
N THR A 107 -42.76 -5.18 -0.19
CA THR A 107 -41.50 -5.72 -0.73
C THR A 107 -40.44 -5.46 0.33
N ASP A 108 -40.28 -6.43 1.22
CA ASP A 108 -39.25 -6.36 2.25
C ASP A 108 -37.87 -6.20 1.59
N PRO A 109 -36.96 -5.40 2.18
CA PRO A 109 -35.61 -5.24 1.65
C PRO A 109 -34.89 -6.60 1.57
N VAL A 110 -34.27 -6.89 0.42
CA VAL A 110 -33.57 -8.15 0.17
C VAL A 110 -32.07 -7.90 0.10
N LEU A 111 -31.28 -8.79 0.72
CA LEU A 111 -29.83 -8.78 0.52
C LEU A 111 -29.49 -9.36 -0.86
N TYR A 112 -28.84 -8.56 -1.70
CA TYR A 112 -28.37 -8.95 -3.02
C TYR A 112 -26.89 -9.33 -2.95
N LEU A 113 -26.51 -10.52 -3.43
CA LEU A 113 -25.13 -11.00 -3.49
C LEU A 113 -24.77 -11.36 -4.93
N THR A 114 -23.64 -10.85 -5.43
CA THR A 114 -23.20 -11.18 -6.79
C THR A 114 -21.68 -11.13 -6.95
N ARG A 115 -21.19 -11.78 -8.00
CA ARG A 115 -19.81 -11.70 -8.46
C ARG A 115 -19.76 -11.07 -9.85
N VAL A 116 -18.68 -10.35 -10.10
CA VAL A 116 -18.37 -9.81 -11.41
C VAL A 116 -17.16 -10.55 -11.95
N ASP A 117 -17.34 -11.22 -13.09
CA ASP A 117 -16.24 -11.74 -13.89
C ASP A 117 -15.94 -10.73 -14.99
N GLY A 118 -14.75 -10.13 -14.98
CA GLY A 118 -14.36 -9.15 -15.99
C GLY A 118 -14.39 -9.71 -17.42
N GLY A 119 -14.20 -11.03 -17.59
CA GLY A 119 -14.26 -11.69 -18.89
C GLY A 119 -15.68 -11.95 -19.41
N GLU A 120 -16.71 -11.79 -18.57
CA GLU A 120 -18.12 -11.96 -18.95
C GLU A 120 -18.52 -10.88 -19.97
N GLU A 121 -19.31 -11.26 -20.98
CA GLU A 121 -19.90 -10.29 -21.90
C GLU A 121 -20.92 -9.43 -21.16
N ALA A 122 -20.84 -8.11 -21.32
CA ALA A 122 -21.70 -7.17 -20.61
C ALA A 122 -23.19 -7.40 -20.91
N ARG A 123 -23.53 -7.87 -22.11
CA ARG A 123 -24.92 -8.24 -22.45
C ARG A 123 -25.39 -9.48 -21.70
N ASP A 124 -24.54 -10.49 -21.55
CA ASP A 124 -24.88 -11.71 -20.83
C ASP A 124 -25.00 -11.44 -19.34
N PHE A 125 -24.15 -10.57 -18.81
CA PHE A 125 -24.29 -10.02 -17.47
C PHE A 125 -25.65 -9.33 -17.27
N LEU A 126 -26.04 -8.45 -18.19
CA LEU A 126 -27.33 -7.77 -18.14
C LEU A 126 -28.50 -8.75 -18.24
N ARG A 127 -28.45 -9.74 -19.13
CA ARG A 127 -29.49 -10.78 -19.24
C ARG A 127 -29.60 -11.59 -17.94
N ARG A 128 -28.47 -11.99 -17.38
CA ARG A 128 -28.40 -12.71 -16.09
C ARG A 128 -29.08 -11.91 -14.99
N LEU A 129 -28.82 -10.61 -14.93
CA LEU A 129 -29.44 -9.71 -13.96
C LEU A 129 -30.94 -9.47 -14.22
N GLY A 130 -31.39 -9.49 -15.47
CA GLY A 130 -32.79 -9.26 -15.86
C GLY A 130 -33.73 -10.45 -15.66
N VAL A 131 -33.19 -11.68 -15.65
CA VAL A 131 -33.97 -12.91 -15.40
C VAL A 131 -34.37 -13.07 -13.92
N GLY A 132 -33.82 -12.26 -13.01
CA GLY A 132 -33.94 -12.41 -11.56
C GLY A 132 -34.93 -11.50 -10.81
N THR A 133 -35.81 -10.78 -11.50
CA THR A 133 -36.73 -9.84 -10.82
C THR A 133 -37.98 -10.59 -10.32
N VAL A 134 -37.94 -10.93 -9.03
CA VAL A 134 -39.02 -11.48 -8.17
C VAL A 134 -39.48 -12.93 -8.48
N SER A 135 -38.65 -13.89 -8.07
CA SER A 135 -39.13 -15.20 -7.62
C SER A 135 -38.36 -15.60 -6.37
N THR A 136 -39.10 -15.98 -5.34
CA THR A 136 -38.68 -16.47 -4.03
C THR A 136 -37.41 -17.32 -4.06
N VAL A 137 -36.54 -17.05 -3.07
CA VAL A 137 -35.30 -17.77 -2.76
C VAL A 137 -35.54 -19.27 -2.58
N LEU A 138 -34.50 -20.06 -2.88
CA LEU A 138 -34.27 -21.48 -2.59
C LEU A 138 -34.40 -22.40 -3.80
N THR A 139 -33.42 -22.35 -4.70
CA THR A 139 -32.56 -23.50 -5.10
C THR A 139 -31.77 -23.14 -6.37
N ALA A 140 -30.44 -23.14 -6.31
CA ALA A 140 -29.62 -23.23 -7.52
C ALA A 140 -28.32 -24.01 -7.25
N PRO A 141 -28.13 -25.20 -7.87
CA PRO A 141 -26.92 -26.03 -7.73
C PRO A 141 -25.64 -25.47 -8.36
N ARG A 142 -25.55 -24.17 -8.68
CA ARG A 142 -24.40 -23.56 -9.39
C ARG A 142 -24.06 -22.14 -8.93
N GLY A 143 -23.80 -21.95 -7.64
CA GLY A 143 -22.74 -21.08 -7.08
C GLY A 143 -22.57 -19.58 -7.43
N HIS A 144 -23.51 -18.87 -8.07
CA HIS A 144 -23.23 -17.48 -8.54
C HIS A 144 -24.20 -16.38 -8.06
N GLU A 145 -25.40 -16.69 -7.54
CA GLU A 145 -26.35 -15.68 -7.01
C GLU A 145 -27.12 -16.24 -5.80
N ILE A 146 -27.31 -15.42 -4.75
CA ILE A 146 -28.12 -15.76 -3.56
C ILE A 146 -28.87 -14.49 -3.12
N CYS A 147 -30.20 -14.56 -3.02
CA CYS A 147 -31.01 -13.58 -2.30
C CYS A 147 -31.38 -14.17 -0.94
N ILE A 148 -31.43 -13.36 0.13
CA ILE A 148 -31.88 -13.82 1.47
C ILE A 148 -33.05 -12.91 1.89
N VAL A 149 -34.22 -13.52 2.12
CA VAL A 149 -35.42 -12.84 2.65
C VAL A 149 -35.39 -12.97 4.18
N GLU A 150 -35.73 -11.89 4.88
CA GLU A 150 -35.36 -11.70 6.28
C GLU A 150 -36.06 -12.67 7.25
N GLY A 151 -35.23 -13.24 8.12
CA GLY A 151 -35.57 -13.82 9.41
C GLY A 151 -34.30 -13.84 10.27
N GLN A 152 -34.08 -12.79 11.08
CA GLN A 152 -33.06 -12.68 12.15
C GLN A 152 -31.64 -12.10 11.86
N LEU A 153 -31.33 -11.52 10.70
CA LEU A 153 -30.00 -10.90 10.43
C LEU A 153 -30.08 -9.37 10.33
N ALA A 154 -29.27 -8.63 11.09
CA ALA A 154 -29.21 -7.18 10.95
C ALA A 154 -28.54 -6.80 9.62
N VAL A 155 -29.33 -6.30 8.66
CA VAL A 155 -28.89 -6.01 7.28
C VAL A 155 -27.65 -5.10 7.20
N GLY A 156 -27.43 -4.24 8.19
CA GLY A 156 -26.23 -3.41 8.33
C GLY A 156 -24.92 -4.17 8.54
N ASP A 157 -24.98 -5.45 8.93
CA ASP A 157 -23.80 -6.30 9.13
C ASP A 157 -23.20 -6.79 7.80
N PHE A 158 -23.90 -6.63 6.67
CA PHE A 158 -23.44 -7.07 5.35
C PHE A 158 -23.04 -5.93 4.42
N GLY A 159 -23.56 -4.71 4.62
CA GLY A 159 -23.28 -3.59 3.74
C GLY A 159 -23.96 -2.32 4.24
N ASN A 160 -23.56 -1.18 3.68
CA ASN A 160 -24.11 0.13 4.07
C ASN A 160 -24.83 0.85 2.92
N THR A 161 -25.18 0.12 1.87
CA THR A 161 -25.81 0.67 0.65
C THR A 161 -27.17 0.03 0.38
N LEU A 162 -28.13 0.88 0.00
CA LEU A 162 -29.47 0.48 -0.44
C LEU A 162 -29.72 0.98 -1.87
N LEU A 163 -29.99 0.07 -2.79
CA LEU A 163 -30.54 0.37 -4.11
C LEU A 163 -32.06 0.25 -4.04
N TYR A 164 -32.75 1.31 -4.42
CA TYR A 164 -34.20 1.43 -4.32
C TYR A 164 -34.79 1.76 -5.69
N TYR A 165 -35.87 1.08 -6.09
CA TYR A 165 -36.63 1.37 -7.31
C TYR A 165 -38.10 1.70 -7.01
N SER A 166 -38.66 2.69 -7.72
CA SER A 166 -40.08 3.06 -7.66
C SER A 166 -40.71 3.12 -9.06
N GLY A 167 -41.85 2.43 -9.25
CA GLY A 167 -42.62 2.41 -10.49
C GLY A 167 -43.40 3.69 -10.82
N GLU A 168 -44.00 3.73 -12.02
CA GLU A 168 -44.80 4.87 -12.51
C GLU A 168 -46.06 5.11 -11.66
N GLY A 169 -46.22 6.30 -11.08
CA GLY A 169 -47.49 6.66 -10.41
C GLY A 169 -47.41 7.75 -9.35
N ASP A 170 -46.23 8.09 -8.82
CA ASP A 170 -46.10 9.13 -7.79
C ASP A 170 -45.82 10.47 -8.51
N GLY A 171 -46.86 11.26 -8.79
CA GLY A 171 -46.86 12.46 -9.68
C GLY A 171 -45.92 13.62 -9.32
N GLY A 172 -44.62 13.36 -9.11
CA GLY A 172 -43.56 14.32 -8.87
C GLY A 172 -42.40 14.12 -9.85
N THR A 173 -41.83 15.22 -10.33
CA THR A 173 -40.69 15.30 -11.25
C THR A 173 -39.33 14.96 -10.62
N ARG A 174 -39.32 14.40 -9.40
CA ARG A 174 -38.13 13.96 -8.66
C ARG A 174 -38.41 12.58 -8.08
N PRO A 175 -37.40 11.69 -7.97
CA PRO A 175 -37.54 10.47 -7.18
C PRO A 175 -38.02 10.86 -5.78
N ARG A 176 -39.29 10.61 -5.47
CA ARG A 176 -39.83 10.82 -4.13
C ARG A 176 -39.32 9.68 -3.29
N LEU A 177 -38.18 9.89 -2.66
CA LEU A 177 -37.77 9.06 -1.54
C LEU A 177 -38.91 9.12 -0.53
N LEU A 178 -39.64 8.01 -0.37
CA LEU A 178 -40.63 7.84 0.68
C LEU A 178 -40.04 8.46 1.96
N ALA A 179 -40.81 9.32 2.61
CA ALA A 179 -40.45 9.93 3.89
C ALA A 179 -40.41 8.89 5.04
N GLY A 180 -40.06 7.64 4.74
CA GLY A 180 -39.86 6.54 5.67
C GLY A 180 -38.48 6.58 6.30
N ARG A 181 -38.39 6.01 7.51
CA ARG A 181 -37.13 5.85 8.25
C ARG A 181 -36.14 5.06 7.40
N ARG A 182 -34.95 5.61 7.19
CA ARG A 182 -33.78 4.92 6.64
C ARG A 182 -33.51 3.65 7.48
N PRO A 183 -33.37 2.45 6.86
CA PRO A 183 -33.00 1.25 7.60
C PRO A 183 -31.71 1.49 8.39
N LEU A 184 -31.63 0.93 9.60
CA LEU A 184 -30.46 1.09 10.47
C LEU A 184 -29.22 0.53 9.76
N GLY A 185 -28.11 1.26 9.75
CA GLY A 185 -26.86 0.85 9.07
C GLY A 185 -26.73 1.22 7.59
N MET A 186 -27.77 1.74 6.92
CA MET A 186 -27.69 2.16 5.51
C MET A 186 -27.23 3.61 5.38
N ASP A 187 -25.94 3.84 5.19
CA ASP A 187 -25.35 5.18 5.08
C ASP A 187 -25.53 5.82 3.69
N ILE A 188 -25.79 5.01 2.66
CA ILE A 188 -25.91 5.45 1.27
C ILE A 188 -27.16 4.82 0.65
N ARG A 189 -27.95 5.60 -0.08
CA ARG A 189 -29.09 5.10 -0.86
C ARG A 189 -29.02 5.60 -2.28
N VAL A 190 -29.26 4.73 -3.23
CA VAL A 190 -29.43 5.09 -4.65
C VAL A 190 -30.88 4.80 -5.00
N GLY A 191 -31.67 5.85 -5.20
CA GLY A 191 -33.07 5.73 -5.60
C GLY A 191 -33.21 5.91 -7.10
N ILE A 192 -33.87 4.98 -7.77
CA ILE A 192 -34.18 4.99 -9.21
C ILE A 192 -35.69 5.14 -9.35
N SER A 193 -36.14 6.07 -10.19
CA SER A 193 -37.56 6.29 -10.46
C SER A 193 -37.82 6.34 -11.96
N LYS A 194 -38.85 5.62 -12.41
CA LYS A 194 -39.39 5.73 -13.77
C LYS A 194 -40.47 6.82 -13.80
N GLU A 195 -40.23 7.86 -14.60
CA GLU A 195 -41.20 8.93 -14.83
C GLU A 195 -42.25 8.52 -15.88
N VAL A 196 -43.42 9.16 -15.85
CA VAL A 196 -44.56 8.88 -16.74
C VAL A 196 -44.23 9.03 -18.23
N ASN A 197 -43.20 9.81 -18.57
CA ASN A 197 -42.71 9.98 -19.94
C ASN A 197 -41.66 8.92 -20.34
N GLY A 198 -41.49 7.86 -19.54
CA GLY A 198 -40.47 6.82 -19.75
C GLY A 198 -39.05 7.22 -19.35
N ARG A 199 -38.82 8.45 -18.85
CA ARG A 199 -37.49 8.90 -18.41
C ARG A 199 -37.12 8.24 -17.08
N ILE A 200 -35.86 7.88 -16.95
CA ILE A 200 -35.33 7.33 -15.69
C ILE A 200 -34.45 8.35 -15.02
N SER A 201 -34.81 8.64 -13.80
CA SER A 201 -34.09 9.51 -12.90
C SER A 201 -33.51 8.68 -11.78
N ALA A 202 -32.31 9.02 -11.31
CA ALA A 202 -31.83 8.48 -10.05
C ALA A 202 -31.25 9.58 -9.16
N ALA A 203 -31.16 9.28 -7.88
CA ALA A 203 -30.60 10.17 -6.88
C ALA A 203 -29.79 9.37 -5.86
N LEU A 204 -28.70 9.98 -5.37
CA LEU A 204 -27.88 9.41 -4.31
C LEU A 204 -28.07 10.23 -3.03
N ASP A 205 -28.58 9.56 -2.00
CA ASP A 205 -28.71 10.09 -0.65
C ASP A 205 -27.61 9.53 0.25
N PHE A 206 -26.97 10.38 1.04
CA PHE A 206 -25.90 9.93 1.92
C PHE A 206 -25.91 10.67 3.26
N ARG A 207 -25.28 10.06 4.27
CA ARG A 207 -24.97 10.75 5.53
C ARG A 207 -23.67 11.51 5.39
N ARG A 208 -23.67 12.81 5.73
CA ARG A 208 -22.42 13.60 5.75
C ARG A 208 -21.39 13.11 6.77
N SER A 209 -21.85 12.44 7.83
CA SER A 209 -20.98 11.76 8.79
C SER A 209 -20.23 10.57 8.18
N HIS A 210 -20.70 10.06 7.03
CA HIS A 210 -20.12 8.92 6.33
C HIS A 210 -19.26 9.35 5.14
N MET A 211 -19.78 10.24 4.28
CA MET A 211 -19.05 10.73 3.11
C MET A 211 -19.30 12.21 2.84
N SER A 212 -18.39 12.80 2.08
CA SER A 212 -18.53 14.18 1.60
C SER A 212 -19.44 14.31 0.40
N GLN A 213 -19.90 15.54 0.14
CA GLN A 213 -20.59 15.89 -1.09
C GLN A 213 -19.75 15.55 -2.33
N ASP A 214 -18.45 15.83 -2.31
CA ASP A 214 -17.55 15.58 -3.44
C ASP A 214 -17.42 14.08 -3.71
N ALA A 215 -17.28 13.29 -2.63
CA ALA A 215 -17.27 11.82 -2.68
C ALA A 215 -18.57 11.23 -3.22
N ALA A 216 -19.70 11.67 -2.68
CA ALA A 216 -21.02 11.27 -3.14
C ALA A 216 -21.21 11.59 -4.63
N THR A 217 -20.77 12.77 -5.06
CA THR A 217 -20.84 13.22 -6.46
C THR A 217 -19.95 12.39 -7.37
N SER A 218 -18.73 12.04 -6.93
CA SER A 218 -17.79 11.18 -7.66
C SER A 218 -18.37 9.78 -7.90
N ILE A 219 -18.84 9.14 -6.82
CA ILE A 219 -19.49 7.82 -6.88
C ILE A 219 -20.71 7.86 -7.80
N PHE A 220 -21.55 8.89 -7.67
CA PHE A 220 -22.75 9.00 -8.49
C PHE A 220 -22.44 9.24 -9.96
N ARG A 221 -21.41 10.03 -10.29
CA ARG A 221 -20.96 10.24 -11.68
C ARG A 221 -20.35 8.98 -12.29
N THR A 222 -19.60 8.20 -11.51
CA THR A 222 -19.12 6.88 -11.93
C THR A 222 -20.30 5.98 -12.28
N PHE A 223 -21.30 5.91 -11.40
CA PHE A 223 -22.54 5.18 -11.64
C PHE A 223 -23.26 5.62 -12.93
N GLN A 224 -23.44 6.92 -13.13
CA GLN A 224 -24.07 7.49 -14.33
C GLN A 224 -23.30 7.13 -15.61
N HIS A 225 -21.98 7.24 -15.56
CA HIS A 225 -21.10 6.96 -16.69
C HIS A 225 -21.16 5.48 -17.10
N ILE A 226 -21.13 4.58 -16.12
CA ILE A 226 -21.28 3.13 -16.35
C ILE A 226 -22.68 2.81 -16.89
N ALA A 227 -23.74 3.41 -16.32
CA ALA A 227 -25.11 3.19 -16.77
C ALA A 227 -25.31 3.59 -18.23
N SER A 228 -24.71 4.72 -18.66
CA SER A 228 -24.74 5.16 -20.05
C SER A 228 -24.08 4.14 -20.99
N GLN A 229 -22.89 3.62 -20.65
CA GLN A 229 -22.20 2.63 -21.48
C GLN A 229 -22.96 1.31 -21.56
N LEU A 230 -23.52 0.85 -20.44
CA LEU A 230 -24.33 -0.38 -20.41
C LEU A 230 -25.64 -0.22 -21.21
N ALA A 231 -26.22 0.97 -21.24
CA ALA A 231 -27.36 1.28 -22.10
C ALA A 231 -26.98 1.19 -23.58
N ASP A 232 -25.84 1.75 -23.98
CA ASP A 232 -25.35 1.63 -25.36
C ASP A 232 -25.11 0.15 -25.73
N VAL A 233 -24.51 -0.63 -24.84
CA VAL A 233 -24.30 -2.08 -25.02
C VAL A 233 -25.63 -2.82 -25.19
N ALA A 234 -26.66 -2.49 -24.40
CA ALA A 234 -27.97 -3.12 -24.49
C ALA A 234 -28.63 -2.87 -25.87
N MET A 235 -28.44 -1.67 -26.44
CA MET A 235 -29.08 -1.22 -27.68
C MET A 235 -28.38 -1.68 -28.97
N ILE A 236 -27.09 -2.01 -28.93
CA ILE A 236 -26.35 -2.53 -30.10
C ILE A 236 -26.88 -3.93 -30.48
N ALA A 237 -26.89 -4.31 -31.76
CA ALA A 237 -27.25 -5.66 -32.16
C ALA A 237 -26.10 -6.65 -31.86
N PRO A 238 -26.37 -7.90 -31.39
CA PRO A 238 -25.33 -8.89 -31.04
C PRO A 238 -24.30 -9.16 -32.15
N SER A 239 -24.66 -8.93 -33.40
CA SER A 239 -23.82 -9.14 -34.58
C SER A 239 -22.77 -8.05 -34.84
N ARG A 240 -22.75 -6.95 -34.07
CA ARG A 240 -21.87 -5.79 -34.31
C ARG A 240 -20.67 -5.66 -33.37
N GLY A 241 -20.49 -6.60 -32.44
CA GLY A 241 -19.34 -6.65 -31.54
C GLY A 241 -19.71 -7.12 -30.14
N THR A 242 -18.73 -7.63 -29.40
CA THR A 242 -18.88 -8.05 -28.00
C THR A 242 -18.08 -7.11 -27.10
N THR A 243 -18.73 -6.58 -26.07
CA THR A 243 -18.09 -5.74 -25.03
C THR A 243 -18.02 -6.56 -23.76
N ARG A 244 -16.82 -6.71 -23.19
CA ARG A 244 -16.66 -7.39 -21.89
C ARG A 244 -16.90 -6.41 -20.76
N LEU A 245 -17.27 -6.93 -19.58
CA LEU A 245 -17.42 -6.10 -18.39
C LEU A 245 -16.13 -5.37 -18.03
N GLU A 246 -14.98 -5.98 -18.29
CA GLU A 246 -13.69 -5.35 -18.06
C GLU A 246 -13.44 -4.14 -18.99
N ASP A 247 -14.08 -4.07 -20.16
CA ASP A 247 -13.89 -2.98 -21.13
C ASP A 247 -14.72 -1.72 -20.81
N ILE A 248 -15.63 -1.80 -19.83
CA ILE A 248 -16.43 -0.66 -19.38
C ILE A 248 -15.52 0.32 -18.62
N ASP A 249 -15.45 1.56 -19.10
CA ASP A 249 -14.67 2.60 -18.44
C ASP A 249 -15.40 3.07 -17.17
N VAL A 250 -14.69 3.05 -16.04
CA VAL A 250 -15.22 3.51 -14.75
C VAL A 250 -14.87 4.98 -14.48
N CYS A 251 -13.95 5.58 -15.25
CA CYS A 251 -13.56 6.97 -15.11
C CYS A 251 -14.45 7.88 -15.95
N SER A 252 -15.33 8.65 -15.30
CA SER A 252 -16.11 9.68 -16.01
C SER A 252 -15.21 10.82 -16.51
N SER A 253 -15.71 11.64 -17.45
CA SER A 253 -15.00 12.84 -17.93
C SER A 253 -14.62 13.82 -16.81
N HIS A 254 -15.42 13.87 -15.73
CA HIS A 254 -15.10 14.66 -14.55
C HIS A 254 -13.95 14.04 -13.73
N ASP A 255 -13.93 12.72 -13.60
CA ASP A 255 -12.83 12.02 -12.92
C ASP A 255 -11.54 12.22 -13.67
N TRP A 256 -11.58 12.12 -15.00
CA TRP A 256 -10.48 12.48 -15.89
C TRP A 256 -9.94 13.88 -15.63
N GLN A 257 -10.81 14.89 -15.56
CA GLN A 257 -10.39 16.26 -15.28
C GLN A 257 -9.78 16.40 -13.87
N SER A 258 -10.38 15.73 -12.88
CA SER A 258 -9.91 15.75 -11.49
C SER A 258 -8.53 15.10 -11.35
N VAL A 259 -8.36 13.89 -11.90
CA VAL A 259 -7.08 13.17 -11.90
C VAL A 259 -6.03 13.95 -12.69
N ARG A 260 -6.40 14.54 -13.84
CA ARG A 260 -5.49 15.38 -14.62
C ARG A 260 -4.96 16.57 -13.80
N GLN A 261 -5.80 17.20 -12.99
CA GLN A 261 -5.37 18.30 -12.10
C GLN A 261 -4.47 17.79 -10.97
N LEU A 262 -4.85 16.70 -10.30
CA LEU A 262 -4.07 16.09 -9.22
C LEU A 262 -2.68 15.62 -9.68
N THR A 263 -2.58 15.22 -10.94
CA THR A 263 -1.36 14.68 -11.55
C THR A 263 -0.66 15.67 -12.45
N ALA A 264 -1.08 16.95 -12.50
CA ALA A 264 -0.59 17.95 -13.47
C ALA A 264 0.88 18.34 -13.30
N SER A 265 1.42 18.24 -12.08
CA SER A 265 2.78 18.66 -11.77
C SER A 265 3.71 17.46 -11.64
N VAL A 266 4.81 17.48 -12.38
CA VAL A 266 5.98 16.61 -12.18
C VAL A 266 7.17 17.55 -12.02
N SER A 267 8.03 17.28 -11.04
CA SER A 267 9.16 18.17 -10.79
C SER A 267 10.15 18.15 -11.96
N PRO A 268 10.80 19.29 -12.26
CA PRO A 268 11.88 19.32 -13.24
C PRO A 268 12.97 18.30 -12.90
N VAL A 269 13.54 17.70 -13.93
CA VAL A 269 14.65 16.75 -13.80
C VAL A 269 15.91 17.51 -13.41
N GLU A 270 16.68 16.91 -12.50
CA GLU A 270 18.02 17.38 -12.21
C GLU A 270 19.06 16.79 -13.17
N GLU A 271 19.81 17.67 -13.83
CA GLU A 271 20.87 17.31 -14.80
C GLU A 271 22.29 17.44 -14.22
N GLN A 272 22.44 17.64 -12.91
CA GLN A 272 23.72 17.59 -12.21
C GLN A 272 23.90 16.25 -11.50
N CYS A 273 25.15 15.78 -11.40
CA CYS A 273 25.46 14.66 -10.53
C CYS A 273 25.35 15.06 -9.06
N LEU A 274 24.85 14.14 -8.22
CA LEU A 274 24.74 14.36 -6.77
C LEU A 274 26.03 14.84 -6.12
N HIS A 275 27.17 14.25 -6.49
CA HIS A 275 28.45 14.63 -5.90
C HIS A 275 28.87 16.03 -6.32
N ASP A 276 28.56 16.47 -7.54
CA ASP A 276 28.83 17.84 -8.00
C ASP A 276 28.01 18.87 -7.23
N MET A 277 26.75 18.54 -6.90
CA MET A 277 25.91 19.40 -6.06
C MET A 277 26.52 19.59 -4.66
N ILE A 278 27.09 18.54 -4.08
CA ILE A 278 27.77 18.61 -2.77
C ILE A 278 29.07 19.40 -2.89
N VAL A 279 29.90 19.12 -3.90
CA VAL A 279 31.17 19.84 -4.15
C VAL A 279 30.92 21.33 -4.40
N ALA A 280 29.82 21.70 -5.05
CA ALA A 280 29.41 23.09 -5.21
C ALA A 280 29.16 23.78 -3.85
N GLN A 281 28.55 23.08 -2.89
CA GLN A 281 28.42 23.60 -1.52
C GLN A 281 29.77 23.66 -0.80
N CYS A 282 30.67 22.69 -1.04
CA CYS A 282 32.02 22.72 -0.48
C CYS A 282 32.77 23.99 -0.85
N ARG A 283 32.70 24.37 -2.14
CA ARG A 283 33.30 25.61 -2.67
C ARG A 283 32.62 26.87 -2.12
N ARG A 284 31.30 26.83 -1.92
CA ARG A 284 30.51 27.97 -1.44
C ARG A 284 30.71 28.24 0.06
N PHE A 285 30.88 27.19 0.87
CA PHE A 285 30.89 27.29 2.33
C PHE A 285 32.06 26.54 3.00
N PRO A 286 33.32 26.73 2.57
CA PRO A 286 34.44 25.85 2.95
C PRO A 286 34.68 25.78 4.47
N ASN A 287 34.41 26.86 5.20
CA ASN A 287 34.67 26.95 6.64
C ASN A 287 33.48 26.50 7.52
N ARG A 288 32.34 26.15 6.94
CA ARG A 288 31.18 25.68 7.71
C ARG A 288 31.31 24.19 8.01
N THR A 289 30.80 23.76 9.16
CA THR A 289 30.70 22.34 9.50
C THR A 289 29.75 21.63 8.53
N ALA A 290 30.26 20.61 7.83
CA ALA A 290 29.49 19.78 6.91
C ALA A 290 29.00 18.50 7.57
N VAL A 291 29.86 17.87 8.38
CA VAL A 291 29.58 16.63 9.09
C VAL A 291 30.14 16.74 10.50
N MET A 292 29.42 16.23 11.49
CA MET A 292 29.93 16.11 12.85
C MET A 292 29.38 14.87 13.53
N SER A 293 30.11 14.40 14.55
CA SER A 293 29.75 13.23 15.32
C SER A 293 29.77 13.47 16.83
N THR A 294 29.02 12.66 17.59
CA THR A 294 29.01 12.72 19.06
C THR A 294 30.27 12.16 19.70
N ASP A 295 31.11 11.45 18.94
CA ASP A 295 32.45 11.00 19.38
C ASP A 295 33.51 12.13 19.40
N GLY A 296 33.14 13.34 18.98
CA GLY A 296 34.00 14.53 18.96
C GLY A 296 34.60 14.88 17.59
N ASP A 297 34.43 14.01 16.58
CA ASP A 297 34.91 14.28 15.23
C ASP A 297 34.00 15.29 14.49
N ALA A 298 34.61 16.21 13.75
CA ALA A 298 33.90 17.12 12.86
C ALA A 298 34.73 17.44 11.62
N LEU A 299 34.05 17.63 10.48
CA LEU A 299 34.64 18.09 9.23
C LEU A 299 33.92 19.34 8.75
N THR A 300 34.71 20.34 8.40
CA THR A 300 34.24 21.43 7.57
C THR A 300 33.98 20.95 6.14
N TYR A 301 33.23 21.73 5.37
CA TYR A 301 33.00 21.49 3.95
C TYR A 301 34.31 21.44 3.14
N GLY A 302 35.31 22.27 3.49
CA GLY A 302 36.63 22.24 2.86
C GLY A 302 37.41 20.96 3.17
N GLU A 303 37.37 20.49 4.42
CA GLU A 303 38.01 19.22 4.79
C GLU A 303 37.30 18.01 4.19
N LEU A 304 35.97 18.04 4.13
CA LEU A 304 35.17 17.00 3.46
C LEU A 304 35.52 16.92 1.97
N ASP A 305 35.68 18.07 1.30
CA ASP A 305 36.10 18.13 -0.10
C ASP A 305 37.49 17.52 -0.28
N ASP A 306 38.50 17.99 0.46
CA ASP A 306 39.87 17.48 0.38
C ASP A 306 39.95 15.96 0.62
N LEU A 307 39.37 15.48 1.73
CA LEU A 307 39.45 14.07 2.10
C LEU A 307 38.70 13.17 1.10
N SER A 308 37.51 13.58 0.66
CA SER A 308 36.76 12.81 -0.33
C SER A 308 37.43 12.82 -1.71
N GLN A 309 38.11 13.91 -2.09
CA GLN A 309 38.84 14.00 -3.35
C GLN A 309 40.06 13.08 -3.37
N ARG A 310 40.85 13.06 -2.28
CA ARG A 310 42.01 12.17 -2.14
C ARG A 310 41.62 10.71 -2.22
N LEU A 311 40.58 10.32 -1.49
CA LEU A 311 40.07 8.95 -1.54
C LEU A 311 39.49 8.62 -2.93
N ALA A 312 38.75 9.54 -3.55
CA ALA A 312 38.23 9.34 -4.91
C ALA A 312 39.36 9.11 -5.91
N TYR A 313 40.46 9.87 -5.81
CA TYR A 313 41.62 9.68 -6.68
C TYR A 313 42.26 8.30 -6.51
N LYS A 314 42.42 7.85 -5.26
CA LYS A 314 42.90 6.49 -4.96
C LYS A 314 41.96 5.42 -5.55
N LEU A 315 40.66 5.56 -5.38
CA LEU A 315 39.66 4.65 -5.95
C LEU A 315 39.71 4.63 -7.49
N ALA A 316 39.88 5.80 -8.11
CA ALA A 316 40.05 5.92 -9.55
C ALA A 316 41.35 5.25 -10.06
N GLN A 317 42.43 5.24 -9.27
CA GLN A 317 43.66 4.48 -9.58
C GLN A 317 43.45 2.97 -9.46
N LEU A 318 42.57 2.53 -8.56
CA LEU A 318 42.18 1.13 -8.37
C LEU A 318 41.15 0.65 -9.41
N GLY A 319 40.79 1.49 -10.37
CA GLY A 319 39.91 1.13 -11.50
C GLY A 319 38.43 1.49 -11.30
N VAL A 320 38.07 2.24 -10.25
CA VAL A 320 36.71 2.79 -10.12
C VAL A 320 36.45 3.81 -11.23
N ARG A 321 35.32 3.63 -11.92
CA ARG A 321 34.86 4.36 -13.11
C ARG A 321 33.32 4.36 -13.12
N PRO A 322 32.65 5.15 -13.99
CA PRO A 322 31.22 5.02 -14.24
C PRO A 322 30.76 3.57 -14.35
N GLU A 323 29.65 3.24 -13.68
CA GLU A 323 29.04 1.91 -13.61
C GLU A 323 29.82 0.86 -12.79
N ALA A 324 30.91 1.23 -12.11
CA ALA A 324 31.56 0.36 -11.15
C ALA A 324 30.82 0.36 -9.81
N PHE A 325 30.46 -0.83 -9.30
CA PHE A 325 29.86 -0.97 -7.98
C PHE A 325 30.91 -1.20 -6.90
N VAL A 326 30.85 -0.44 -5.80
CA VAL A 326 31.84 -0.47 -4.71
C VAL A 326 31.12 -0.76 -3.40
N LEU A 327 31.53 -1.80 -2.66
CA LEU A 327 30.98 -2.05 -1.32
C LEU A 327 31.48 -0.97 -0.34
N SER A 328 30.60 -0.55 0.56
CA SER A 328 30.89 0.38 1.65
C SER A 328 30.44 -0.24 2.97
N CYS A 329 31.40 -0.61 3.84
CA CYS A 329 31.13 -1.24 5.12
C CYS A 329 31.78 -0.44 6.25
N PHE A 330 30.96 0.29 7.01
CA PHE A 330 31.44 1.20 8.06
C PHE A 330 30.49 1.19 9.26
N GLU A 331 31.06 1.32 10.44
CA GLU A 331 30.28 1.80 11.60
C GLU A 331 29.85 3.27 11.41
N LYS A 332 28.86 3.70 12.18
CA LYS A 332 28.41 5.10 12.22
C LYS A 332 29.58 6.00 12.61
N SER A 333 30.01 6.82 11.65
CA SER A 333 31.14 7.75 11.76
C SER A 333 31.10 8.76 10.61
N ILE A 334 31.84 9.86 10.78
CA ILE A 334 32.04 10.86 9.70
C ILE A 334 32.74 10.26 8.47
N TRP A 335 33.53 9.21 8.65
CA TRP A 335 34.35 8.56 7.62
C TRP A 335 33.49 7.80 6.61
N ALA A 336 32.35 7.26 7.04
CA ALA A 336 31.37 6.65 6.14
C ALA A 336 30.84 7.68 5.11
N VAL A 337 30.65 8.94 5.52
CA VAL A 337 30.20 10.03 4.64
C VAL A 337 31.29 10.38 3.63
N VAL A 338 32.55 10.48 4.08
CA VAL A 338 33.72 10.70 3.21
C VAL A 338 33.82 9.59 2.14
N ALA A 339 33.69 8.33 2.55
CA ALA A 339 33.80 7.17 1.66
C ALA A 339 32.70 7.16 0.58
N ARG A 340 31.44 7.39 0.95
CA ARG A 340 30.32 7.44 -0.02
C ARG A 340 30.49 8.57 -1.04
N LEU A 341 30.88 9.76 -0.58
CA LEU A 341 31.14 10.88 -1.46
C LEU A 341 32.32 10.58 -2.40
N ALA A 342 33.40 9.99 -1.87
CA ALA A 342 34.57 9.63 -2.65
C ALA A 342 34.27 8.59 -3.75
N ILE A 343 33.45 7.58 -3.45
CA ILE A 343 33.02 6.57 -4.43
C ILE A 343 32.28 7.23 -5.59
N MET A 344 31.30 8.11 -5.30
CA MET A 344 30.57 8.85 -6.33
C MET A 344 31.50 9.75 -7.16
N ARG A 345 32.44 10.46 -6.53
CA ARG A 345 33.43 11.32 -7.22
C ARG A 345 34.40 10.52 -8.10
N ALA A 346 34.72 9.29 -7.73
CA ALA A 346 35.50 8.38 -8.58
C ALA A 346 34.68 7.84 -9.77
N GLY A 347 33.38 8.09 -9.80
CA GLY A 347 32.41 7.61 -10.79
C GLY A 347 31.73 6.29 -10.43
N GLY A 348 32.04 5.71 -9.27
CA GLY A 348 31.42 4.48 -8.82
C GLY A 348 30.06 4.70 -8.16
N ALA A 349 29.28 3.63 -8.07
CA ALA A 349 28.08 3.55 -7.26
C ALA A 349 28.37 2.75 -5.99
N TYR A 350 28.07 3.31 -4.82
CA TYR A 350 28.29 2.59 -3.57
C TYR A 350 27.14 1.62 -3.25
N ILE A 351 27.47 0.53 -2.57
CA ILE A 351 26.53 -0.40 -1.94
C ILE A 351 26.85 -0.41 -0.45
N SER A 352 25.98 0.15 0.37
CA SER A 352 26.13 0.08 1.82
C SER A 352 25.74 -1.32 2.32
N ILE A 353 26.60 -1.92 3.14
CA ILE A 353 26.38 -3.21 3.81
C ILE A 353 26.75 -3.10 5.28
N HIS A 354 26.19 -3.99 6.09
CA HIS A 354 26.53 -4.10 7.51
C HIS A 354 27.53 -5.24 7.72
N ALA A 355 28.54 -5.02 8.57
CA ALA A 355 29.56 -6.03 8.82
C ALA A 355 29.00 -7.31 9.46
N THR A 356 27.93 -7.19 10.24
CA THR A 356 27.24 -8.34 10.84
C THR A 356 26.33 -9.09 9.86
N ASN A 357 26.22 -8.65 8.60
CA ASN A 357 25.49 -9.45 7.62
C ASN A 357 26.17 -10.83 7.45
N PRO A 358 25.40 -11.92 7.37
CA PRO A 358 25.97 -13.26 7.23
C PRO A 358 26.88 -13.38 5.99
N PRO A 359 27.97 -14.16 6.04
CA PRO A 359 28.87 -14.35 4.90
C PRO A 359 28.14 -14.74 3.60
N ALA A 360 27.14 -15.63 3.67
CA ALA A 360 26.34 -16.03 2.51
C ALA A 360 25.56 -14.87 1.87
N TYR A 361 25.06 -13.92 2.68
CA TYR A 361 24.41 -12.72 2.17
C TYR A 361 25.43 -11.80 1.47
N LEU A 362 26.60 -11.59 2.10
CA LEU A 362 27.67 -10.78 1.53
C LEU A 362 28.17 -11.36 0.21
N GLU A 363 28.43 -12.66 0.14
CA GLU A 363 28.79 -13.37 -1.09
C GLU A 363 27.72 -13.21 -2.18
N SER A 364 26.44 -13.27 -1.79
CA SER A 364 25.33 -13.06 -2.72
C SER A 364 25.34 -11.64 -3.30
N VAL A 365 25.49 -10.63 -2.46
CA VAL A 365 25.60 -9.22 -2.86
C VAL A 365 26.80 -9.01 -3.77
N ILE A 366 27.97 -9.52 -3.38
CA ILE A 366 29.23 -9.41 -4.15
C ILE A 366 29.06 -10.02 -5.54
N THR A 367 28.56 -11.25 -5.60
CA THR A 367 28.39 -12.00 -6.85
C THR A 367 27.39 -11.30 -7.77
N ARG A 368 26.27 -10.80 -7.22
CA ARG A 368 25.20 -10.16 -8.01
C ARG A 368 25.60 -8.77 -8.50
N ALA A 369 26.33 -8.02 -7.68
CA ALA A 369 26.88 -6.74 -8.09
C ALA A 369 28.10 -6.88 -9.01
N GLY A 370 28.76 -8.04 -9.05
CA GLY A 370 30.03 -8.19 -9.75
C GLY A 370 31.12 -7.26 -9.20
N THR A 371 30.98 -6.82 -7.94
CA THR A 371 31.90 -5.89 -7.32
C THR A 371 33.21 -6.58 -6.97
N ARG A 372 34.31 -5.84 -7.11
CA ARG A 372 35.68 -6.33 -6.85
C ARG A 372 36.40 -5.52 -5.77
N ILE A 373 35.73 -4.51 -5.23
CA ILE A 373 36.34 -3.53 -4.33
C ILE A 373 35.39 -3.23 -3.18
N VAL A 374 35.94 -3.22 -1.97
CA VAL A 374 35.28 -2.72 -0.77
C VAL A 374 36.09 -1.55 -0.20
N VAL A 375 35.38 -0.56 0.33
CA VAL A 375 35.92 0.47 1.21
C VAL A 375 35.33 0.25 2.60
N CYS A 376 36.18 0.13 3.61
CA CYS A 376 35.74 -0.14 4.97
C CYS A 376 36.66 0.49 6.01
N ASP A 377 36.21 0.51 7.27
CA ASP A 377 37.07 0.80 8.41
C ASP A 377 38.09 -0.34 8.67
N GLU A 378 39.12 -0.04 9.48
CA GLU A 378 40.18 -1.00 9.85
C GLU A 378 39.64 -2.26 10.53
N LYS A 379 38.60 -2.10 11.37
CA LYS A 379 38.00 -3.19 12.15
C LYS A 379 37.38 -4.26 11.23
N HIS A 380 36.78 -3.87 10.12
CA HIS A 380 36.08 -4.78 9.21
C HIS A 380 36.92 -5.26 8.02
N ALA A 381 38.12 -4.72 7.81
CA ALA A 381 38.95 -5.03 6.65
C ALA A 381 39.26 -6.54 6.49
N ASN A 382 39.56 -7.24 7.59
CA ASN A 382 39.89 -8.67 7.58
C ASN A 382 38.77 -9.55 7.01
N GLN A 383 37.50 -9.21 7.29
CA GLN A 383 36.33 -9.97 6.82
C GLN A 383 36.25 -10.01 5.29
N PHE A 384 36.70 -8.95 4.61
CA PHE A 384 36.56 -8.82 3.16
C PHE A 384 37.78 -9.25 2.37
N ARG A 385 38.97 -9.41 2.99
CA ARG A 385 40.21 -9.81 2.31
C ARG A 385 40.09 -11.16 1.56
N HIS A 386 39.17 -12.01 1.98
CA HIS A 386 38.88 -13.30 1.33
C HIS A 386 37.64 -13.27 0.41
N LEU A 387 36.83 -12.21 0.47
CA LEU A 387 35.56 -12.10 -0.26
C LEU A 387 35.69 -11.26 -1.53
N VAL A 388 36.56 -10.25 -1.53
CA VAL A 388 36.80 -9.37 -2.69
C VAL A 388 38.29 -9.17 -2.96
N PRO A 389 38.71 -8.99 -4.22
CA PRO A 389 40.12 -8.82 -4.57
C PRO A 389 40.79 -7.55 -4.02
N ILE A 390 40.04 -6.47 -3.80
CA ILE A 390 40.57 -5.17 -3.37
C ILE A 390 39.85 -4.71 -2.12
N THR A 391 40.56 -4.65 -1.00
CA THR A 391 40.08 -4.06 0.25
C THR A 391 40.79 -2.75 0.51
N VAL A 392 40.04 -1.64 0.49
CA VAL A 392 40.53 -0.30 0.84
C VAL A 392 40.18 -0.03 2.30
N GLU A 393 41.19 -0.19 3.14
CA GLU A 393 41.11 0.05 4.57
C GLU A 393 41.28 1.55 4.87
N THR A 394 40.36 2.11 5.64
CA THR A 394 40.31 3.56 5.91
C THR A 394 40.31 3.86 7.40
N SER A 395 41.11 4.85 7.77
CA SER A 395 41.20 5.44 9.10
C SER A 395 41.52 6.92 9.00
N PRO A 396 41.34 7.71 10.07
CA PRO A 396 41.62 9.14 10.04
C PRO A 396 43.03 9.46 9.54
N SER A 397 44.03 8.69 9.98
CA SER A 397 45.43 8.85 9.57
C SER A 397 45.67 8.39 8.14
N SER A 398 45.11 7.24 7.73
CA SER A 398 45.31 6.72 6.38
C SER A 398 44.72 7.65 5.32
N LEU A 399 43.52 8.21 5.55
CA LEU A 399 42.88 9.16 4.64
C LEU A 399 43.65 10.47 4.53
N ARG A 400 44.10 11.05 5.65
CA ARG A 400 44.89 12.30 5.65
C ARG A 400 46.27 12.13 4.99
N SER A 401 46.81 10.92 5.01
CA SER A 401 48.10 10.59 4.36
C SER A 401 48.00 10.37 2.85
N LEU A 402 46.79 10.25 2.29
CA LEU A 402 46.62 10.08 0.85
C LEU A 402 47.14 11.32 0.10
N PRO A 403 47.79 11.14 -1.07
CA PRO A 403 48.30 12.25 -1.86
C PRO A 403 47.19 13.22 -2.26
N VAL A 404 47.48 14.52 -2.20
CA VAL A 404 46.63 15.55 -2.80
C VAL A 404 46.63 15.33 -4.32
N PRO A 405 45.47 15.18 -4.96
CA PRO A 405 45.41 15.02 -6.40
C PRO A 405 45.70 16.34 -7.12
N ASP A 406 46.45 16.28 -8.22
CA ASP A 406 46.79 17.46 -9.03
C ASP A 406 45.65 17.90 -9.98
N ARG A 407 44.47 17.26 -9.93
CA ARG A 407 43.35 17.48 -10.86
C ARG A 407 41.97 17.34 -10.21
N ASP A 408 41.05 18.24 -10.59
CA ASP A 408 39.61 18.21 -10.30
C ASP A 408 38.85 18.55 -11.61
N PRO A 409 37.85 17.77 -12.05
CA PRO A 409 37.29 16.56 -11.42
C PRO A 409 38.27 15.37 -11.36
N VAL A 410 38.00 14.43 -10.45
CA VAL A 410 38.73 13.15 -10.39
C VAL A 410 38.40 12.25 -11.60
N CYS A 411 37.17 12.35 -12.11
CA CYS A 411 36.68 11.59 -13.26
C CYS A 411 35.71 12.45 -14.12
N ASP A 412 36.16 12.89 -15.30
CA ASP A 412 35.37 13.78 -16.18
C ASP A 412 34.24 13.06 -16.95
N ARG A 413 34.13 11.74 -16.78
CA ARG A 413 33.19 10.89 -17.53
C ARG A 413 31.88 10.62 -16.80
N VAL A 414 31.74 11.07 -15.55
CA VAL A 414 30.52 10.82 -14.78
C VAL A 414 29.42 11.74 -15.28
N CYS A 415 28.26 11.17 -15.60
CA CYS A 415 27.09 11.91 -16.05
C CYS A 415 25.85 11.57 -15.21
N PRO A 416 24.77 12.38 -15.29
CA PRO A 416 23.57 12.18 -14.48
C PRO A 416 22.89 10.83 -14.70
N ASP A 417 23.12 10.19 -15.84
CA ASP A 417 22.62 8.85 -16.16
C ASP A 417 23.37 7.71 -15.47
N ASN A 418 24.57 7.97 -14.94
CA ASN A 418 25.35 6.92 -14.29
C ASN A 418 24.78 6.52 -12.93
N ALA A 419 25.00 5.26 -12.56
CA ALA A 419 24.63 4.76 -11.25
C ALA A 419 25.40 5.52 -10.15
N CYS A 420 24.70 5.90 -9.07
CA CYS A 420 25.30 6.59 -7.93
C CYS A 420 25.28 5.75 -6.64
N LEU A 421 24.30 4.87 -6.51
CA LEU A 421 24.21 3.88 -5.44
C LEU A 421 23.37 2.69 -5.87
N VAL A 422 23.52 1.58 -5.16
CA VAL A 422 22.65 0.41 -5.27
C VAL A 422 22.15 0.02 -3.90
N LEU A 423 20.83 -0.05 -3.76
CA LEU A 423 20.16 -0.48 -2.54
C LEU A 423 19.78 -1.96 -2.65
N PHE A 424 20.32 -2.83 -1.79
CA PHE A 424 19.86 -4.21 -1.71
C PHE A 424 18.66 -4.33 -0.78
N THR A 425 17.62 -5.03 -1.25
CA THR A 425 16.39 -5.29 -0.50
C THR A 425 16.02 -6.77 -0.57
N SER A 426 15.13 -7.23 0.32
CA SER A 426 14.58 -8.58 0.30
C SER A 426 13.83 -8.87 -1.02
N GLY A 427 14.05 -10.04 -1.60
CA GLY A 427 13.54 -10.43 -2.93
C GLY A 427 12.55 -11.59 -2.86
N SER A 428 11.51 -11.58 -3.69
CA SER A 428 10.46 -12.62 -3.69
C SER A 428 10.96 -14.03 -4.03
N THR A 429 12.16 -14.16 -4.59
CA THR A 429 12.79 -15.43 -4.92
C THR A 429 13.73 -15.96 -3.82
N GLY A 430 13.76 -15.32 -2.64
CA GLY A 430 14.65 -15.71 -1.54
C GLY A 430 16.12 -15.32 -1.72
N LYS A 431 16.39 -14.34 -2.61
CA LYS A 431 17.71 -13.76 -2.86
C LYS A 431 17.58 -12.23 -2.91
N PRO A 432 18.55 -11.47 -2.37
CA PRO A 432 18.44 -10.03 -2.26
C PRO A 432 18.49 -9.34 -3.63
N LYS A 433 17.60 -8.38 -3.88
CA LYS A 433 17.51 -7.62 -5.14
C LYS A 433 18.21 -6.26 -4.99
N GLY A 434 19.17 -5.96 -5.86
CA GLY A 434 19.80 -4.64 -5.92
C GLY A 434 18.96 -3.68 -6.76
N ILE A 435 18.63 -2.52 -6.23
CA ILE A 435 17.90 -1.43 -6.92
C ILE A 435 18.94 -0.40 -7.33
N VAL A 436 19.12 -0.22 -8.64
CA VAL A 436 20.13 0.69 -9.20
C VAL A 436 19.56 2.11 -9.27
N GLN A 437 20.15 3.03 -8.52
CA GLN A 437 19.83 4.44 -8.56
C GLN A 437 20.83 5.18 -9.43
N VAL A 438 20.34 6.14 -10.19
CA VAL A 438 21.18 7.03 -11.00
C VAL A 438 21.21 8.42 -10.40
N HIS A 439 22.27 9.16 -10.72
CA HIS A 439 22.49 10.51 -10.22
C HIS A 439 21.28 11.42 -10.45
N ARG A 440 20.72 11.49 -11.67
CA ARG A 440 19.57 12.36 -12.00
C ARG A 440 18.35 12.07 -11.14
N SER A 441 18.05 10.80 -10.91
CA SER A 441 16.83 10.36 -10.22
C SER A 441 16.92 10.72 -8.75
N TYR A 442 18.03 10.36 -8.13
CA TYR A 442 18.25 10.59 -6.72
C TYR A 442 18.48 12.09 -6.44
N ALA A 443 19.22 12.81 -7.29
CA ALA A 443 19.39 14.26 -7.18
C ALA A 443 18.05 15.03 -7.28
N THR A 444 17.17 14.60 -8.19
CA THR A 444 15.82 15.17 -8.30
C THR A 444 15.05 14.93 -6.99
N ALA A 445 15.07 13.69 -6.48
CA ALA A 445 14.37 13.33 -5.25
C ALA A 445 14.85 14.13 -4.03
N ILE A 446 16.16 14.17 -3.79
CA ILE A 446 16.76 14.86 -2.62
C ILE A 446 16.51 16.38 -2.70
N ARG A 447 16.61 17.00 -3.88
CA ARG A 447 16.32 18.44 -4.04
C ARG A 447 14.84 18.76 -3.76
N ASN A 448 13.91 17.95 -4.27
CA ASN A 448 12.49 18.15 -4.01
C ASN A 448 12.15 17.92 -2.53
N TYR A 449 12.75 16.91 -1.92
CA TYR A 449 12.60 16.64 -0.50
C TYR A 449 13.02 17.84 0.35
N ALA A 450 14.21 18.38 0.09
CA ALA A 450 14.71 19.58 0.75
C ALA A 450 13.76 20.77 0.57
N LYS A 451 13.28 21.00 -0.66
CA LYS A 451 12.34 22.09 -0.97
C LYS A 451 11.02 21.96 -0.22
N ILE A 452 10.41 20.77 -0.23
CA ILE A 452 9.12 20.49 0.44
C ILE A 452 9.21 20.73 1.93
N LEU A 453 10.30 20.27 2.54
CA LEU A 453 10.54 20.45 3.97
C LEU A 453 11.15 21.80 4.32
N SER A 454 11.43 22.66 3.33
CA SER A 454 12.10 23.95 3.54
C SER A 454 13.45 23.80 4.26
N LEU A 455 14.18 22.74 3.93
CA LEU A 455 15.52 22.49 4.44
C LEU A 455 16.53 23.35 3.67
N ASP A 456 17.43 23.96 4.41
CA ASP A 456 18.33 24.99 3.92
C ASP A 456 19.72 24.84 4.58
N THR A 457 20.49 25.92 4.58
CA THR A 457 21.82 25.89 5.19
C THR A 457 21.79 25.83 6.73
N ASN A 458 20.67 26.13 7.39
CA ASN A 458 20.53 26.02 8.84
C ASN A 458 20.14 24.60 9.28
N THR A 459 19.83 23.72 8.33
CA THR A 459 19.48 22.33 8.62
C THR A 459 20.66 21.58 9.26
N ARG A 460 20.36 20.89 10.35
CA ARG A 460 21.23 19.97 11.09
C ARG A 460 20.49 18.65 11.17
N TYR A 461 20.74 17.78 10.20
CA TYR A 461 19.97 16.57 9.98
C TYR A 461 20.63 15.40 10.71
N LEU A 462 19.89 14.75 11.61
CA LEU A 462 20.36 13.56 12.32
C LEU A 462 20.49 12.38 11.33
N SER A 463 21.67 11.76 11.24
CA SER A 463 21.88 10.53 10.48
C SER A 463 21.92 9.31 11.39
N PHE A 464 20.75 8.85 11.83
CA PHE A 464 20.62 7.73 12.78
C PHE A 464 20.34 6.40 12.08
N ASP A 465 19.58 6.38 10.99
CA ASP A 465 19.13 5.15 10.33
C ASP A 465 20.28 4.27 9.82
N ASP A 466 20.13 2.95 9.92
CA ASP A 466 21.16 2.01 9.48
C ASP A 466 21.51 2.21 7.99
N TYR A 467 22.80 2.19 7.72
CA TYR A 467 23.39 2.49 6.42
C TYR A 467 22.96 1.56 5.29
N ALA A 468 22.48 0.35 5.59
CA ALA A 468 21.92 -0.56 4.61
C ALA A 468 20.50 -0.18 4.16
N PHE A 469 19.81 0.73 4.85
CA PHE A 469 18.50 1.24 4.46
C PHE A 469 18.60 2.49 3.60
N ASP A 470 17.55 2.72 2.81
CA ASP A 470 17.48 3.82 1.86
C ASP A 470 17.44 5.19 2.54
N ILE A 471 16.72 5.33 3.66
CA ILE A 471 16.62 6.58 4.43
C ILE A 471 18.01 7.12 4.81
N SER A 472 18.97 6.27 5.16
CA SER A 472 20.30 6.74 5.54
C SER A 472 21.01 7.54 4.43
N ASN A 473 20.65 7.30 3.16
CA ASN A 473 21.17 8.08 2.03
C ASN A 473 20.59 9.50 2.03
N LEU A 474 19.31 9.64 2.39
CA LEU A 474 18.65 10.93 2.55
C LEU A 474 19.32 11.76 3.64
N GLU A 475 19.55 11.15 4.79
CA GLU A 475 20.03 11.83 6.00
C GLU A 475 21.37 12.56 5.79
N PHE A 476 22.27 12.02 4.95
CA PHE A 476 23.53 12.68 4.63
C PHE A 476 23.46 13.54 3.36
N MET A 477 22.70 13.13 2.33
CA MET A 477 22.67 13.87 1.07
C MET A 477 21.91 15.20 1.20
N VAL A 478 20.76 15.21 1.87
CA VAL A 478 19.92 16.40 2.02
C VAL A 478 20.70 17.57 2.64
N PRO A 479 21.29 17.44 3.85
CA PRO A 479 22.02 18.56 4.44
C PRO A 479 23.24 18.97 3.59
N LEU A 480 23.94 18.01 2.96
CA LEU A 480 25.14 18.33 2.18
C LEU A 480 24.85 19.05 0.86
N ILE A 481 23.70 18.80 0.22
CA ILE A 481 23.31 19.54 -1.00
C ILE A 481 22.73 20.92 -0.67
N THR A 482 22.19 21.12 0.54
CA THR A 482 21.62 22.42 0.98
C THR A 482 22.62 23.31 1.70
N GLY A 483 23.83 22.83 2.00
CA GLY A 483 24.83 23.59 2.77
C GLY A 483 24.62 23.53 4.29
N GLY A 484 23.80 22.59 4.77
CA GLY A 484 23.57 22.27 6.17
C GLY A 484 24.63 21.35 6.77
N CYS A 485 24.31 20.69 7.87
CA CYS A 485 25.20 19.77 8.60
C CYS A 485 24.57 18.38 8.73
N CYS A 486 25.31 17.34 8.37
CA CYS A 486 24.99 15.95 8.68
C CYS A 486 25.48 15.61 10.10
N CYS A 487 24.56 15.22 10.98
CA CYS A 487 24.80 14.99 12.40
C CYS A 487 24.80 13.48 12.67
N VAL A 488 25.98 12.87 12.79
CA VAL A 488 26.17 11.42 12.88
C VAL A 488 26.32 10.99 14.36
N PRO A 489 25.44 10.17 14.92
CA PRO A 489 25.70 9.58 16.24
C PRO A 489 26.93 8.66 16.22
N GLY A 490 27.65 8.56 17.33
CA GLY A 490 28.77 7.62 17.46
C GLY A 490 28.34 6.15 17.31
N PRO A 491 29.29 5.22 17.10
CA PRO A 491 29.02 3.83 16.73
C PRO A 491 28.30 3.02 17.81
N MET A 492 28.32 3.48 19.06
CA MET A 492 27.63 2.84 20.19
C MET A 492 26.25 3.45 20.49
N ALA A 493 25.83 4.47 19.74
CA ALA A 493 24.55 5.14 19.98
C ALA A 493 23.39 4.18 19.71
N THR A 494 22.50 4.07 20.70
CA THR A 494 21.28 3.27 20.61
C THR A 494 20.04 4.16 20.51
N VAL A 495 18.87 3.54 20.32
CA VAL A 495 17.58 4.25 20.37
C VAL A 495 17.36 4.93 21.72
N GLN A 496 17.89 4.36 22.80
CA GLN A 496 17.80 4.92 24.16
C GLN A 496 18.61 6.22 24.32
N ASP A 497 19.66 6.41 23.51
CA ASP A 497 20.52 7.58 23.54
C ASP A 497 20.04 8.70 22.61
N LEU A 498 18.88 8.54 21.97
CA LEU A 498 18.44 9.41 20.88
C LEU A 498 18.28 10.87 21.31
N ALA A 499 17.65 11.12 22.47
CA ALA A 499 17.50 12.46 23.02
C ALA A 499 18.86 13.13 23.30
N TYR A 500 19.79 12.37 23.88
CA TYR A 500 21.16 12.83 24.12
C TYR A 500 21.86 13.21 22.81
N ASN A 501 21.83 12.34 21.81
CA ASN A 501 22.50 12.58 20.53
C ASN A 501 21.90 13.78 19.78
N ILE A 502 20.57 13.91 19.76
CA ILE A 502 19.89 15.07 19.15
C ILE A 502 20.37 16.38 19.80
N ASN A 503 20.39 16.43 21.13
CA ASN A 503 20.79 17.64 21.86
C ASN A 503 22.28 17.94 21.72
N ALA A 504 23.14 16.92 21.84
CA ALA A 504 24.59 17.07 21.72
C ALA A 504 24.99 17.57 20.33
N LEU A 505 24.36 17.05 19.28
CA LEU A 505 24.59 17.46 17.90
C LEU A 505 23.82 18.73 17.51
N LYS A 506 22.89 19.18 18.36
CA LYS A 506 21.90 20.22 18.06
C LYS A 506 21.18 19.93 16.75
N ALA A 507 20.77 18.68 16.54
CA ALA A 507 20.01 18.29 15.37
C ALA A 507 18.63 18.96 15.42
N ASN A 508 18.20 19.55 14.31
CA ASN A 508 16.90 20.22 14.17
C ASN A 508 15.97 19.55 13.14
N ALA A 509 16.47 18.56 12.42
CA ALA A 509 15.68 17.67 11.58
C ALA A 509 16.08 16.22 11.82
N ALA A 510 15.10 15.31 11.83
CA ALA A 510 15.34 13.88 11.90
C ALA A 510 14.27 13.10 11.11
N PHE A 511 14.63 11.92 10.64
CA PHE A 511 13.67 10.88 10.29
C PHE A 511 13.72 9.79 11.36
N LEU A 512 12.57 9.26 11.75
CA LEU A 512 12.47 8.11 12.66
C LEU A 512 11.31 7.21 12.22
N THR A 513 11.40 5.91 12.47
CA THR A 513 10.20 5.06 12.36
C THR A 513 9.19 5.46 13.44
N PRO A 514 7.87 5.33 13.19
CA PRO A 514 6.83 5.60 14.18
C PRO A 514 7.06 4.90 15.53
N THR A 515 7.47 3.63 15.49
CA THR A 515 7.81 2.82 16.68
C THR A 515 8.97 3.40 17.50
N VAL A 516 9.94 4.05 16.86
CA VAL A 516 11.03 4.75 17.56
C VAL A 516 10.57 6.13 18.04
N ALA A 517 9.88 6.89 17.19
CA ALA A 517 9.45 8.25 17.48
C ALA A 517 8.48 8.34 18.68
N VAL A 518 7.67 7.30 18.93
CA VAL A 518 6.74 7.29 20.08
C VAL A 518 7.49 7.19 21.42
N LYS A 519 8.70 6.63 21.43
CA LYS A 519 9.54 6.47 22.63
C LYS A 519 10.26 7.76 23.05
N LEU A 520 10.19 8.80 22.23
CA LEU A 520 10.85 10.09 22.46
C LEU A 520 9.80 11.14 22.84
N ASP A 521 10.08 11.93 23.87
CA ASP A 521 9.22 13.04 24.26
C ASP A 521 9.72 14.38 23.67
N PRO A 522 8.85 15.20 23.06
CA PRO A 522 9.27 16.46 22.43
C PRO A 522 10.01 17.43 23.37
N ALA A 523 9.69 17.40 24.66
CA ALA A 523 10.33 18.24 25.67
C ALA A 523 11.82 17.89 25.89
N ASP A 524 12.21 16.65 25.62
CA ASP A 524 13.60 16.20 25.78
C ASP A 524 14.48 16.56 24.60
N VAL A 525 13.89 17.04 23.49
CA VAL A 525 14.59 17.36 22.24
C VAL A 525 14.14 18.71 21.66
N PRO A 526 14.30 19.81 22.43
CA PRO A 526 13.78 21.11 22.07
C PRO A 526 14.40 21.72 20.80
N SER A 527 15.53 21.18 20.31
CA SER A 527 16.13 21.63 19.06
C SER A 527 15.42 21.10 17.81
N LEU A 528 14.58 20.07 17.91
CA LEU A 528 13.88 19.50 16.76
C LEU A 528 12.77 20.44 16.26
N GLU A 529 13.00 20.99 15.08
CA GLU A 529 12.03 21.80 14.34
C GLU A 529 11.16 20.92 13.42
N ILE A 530 11.73 19.84 12.86
CA ILE A 530 11.05 18.94 11.94
C ILE A 530 11.31 17.49 12.34
N LEU A 531 10.24 16.72 12.54
CA LEU A 531 10.32 15.27 12.71
C LEU A 531 9.58 14.60 11.55
N CYS A 532 10.34 13.92 10.71
CA CYS A 532 9.79 13.06 9.67
C CYS A 532 9.60 11.64 10.22
N VAL A 533 8.48 11.02 9.88
CA VAL A 533 8.18 9.63 10.26
C VAL A 533 7.70 8.85 9.04
N GLY A 534 8.00 7.56 8.96
CA GLY A 534 7.56 6.75 7.82
C GLY A 534 7.95 5.29 7.95
N GLY A 535 7.55 4.49 6.95
CA GLY A 535 7.79 3.05 6.93
C GLY A 535 6.74 2.21 7.66
N GLU A 536 5.99 2.79 8.59
CA GLU A 536 4.91 2.13 9.36
C GLU A 536 3.64 3.00 9.41
N PRO A 537 2.47 2.41 9.72
CA PRO A 537 1.29 3.18 10.11
C PRO A 537 1.55 4.04 11.36
N LEU A 538 0.89 5.20 11.44
CA LEU A 538 1.04 6.11 12.58
C LEU A 538 0.02 5.80 13.67
N SER A 539 0.49 5.61 14.91
CA SER A 539 -0.39 5.45 16.07
C SER A 539 -1.04 6.77 16.48
N ALA A 540 -2.23 6.69 17.07
CA ALA A 540 -2.90 7.87 17.61
C ALA A 540 -2.06 8.59 18.68
N GLU A 541 -1.37 7.81 19.51
CA GLU A 541 -0.47 8.30 20.55
C GLU A 541 0.67 9.13 19.98
N LEU A 542 1.39 8.61 18.96
CA LEU A 542 2.49 9.32 18.32
C LEU A 542 2.02 10.67 17.78
N VAL A 543 0.89 10.68 17.07
CA VAL A 543 0.35 11.91 16.51
C VAL A 543 -0.05 12.88 17.62
N ALA A 544 -0.74 12.43 18.66
CA ALA A 544 -1.10 13.30 19.79
C ALA A 544 0.13 13.87 20.50
N LYS A 545 1.19 13.07 20.66
CA LYS A 545 2.44 13.47 21.31
C LYS A 545 3.17 14.58 20.56
N TRP A 546 3.27 14.44 19.23
CA TRP A 546 4.08 15.32 18.39
C TRP A 546 3.31 16.45 17.70
N THR A 547 1.98 16.48 17.82
CA THR A 547 1.15 17.57 17.28
C THR A 547 0.80 18.60 18.36
N GLY A 548 0.77 19.88 17.98
CA GLY A 548 0.43 21.00 18.88
C GLY A 548 1.63 21.72 19.52
N GLY A 549 2.84 21.17 19.39
CA GLY A 549 4.10 21.83 19.76
C GLY A 549 4.70 22.67 18.63
N SER A 550 5.96 23.08 18.79
CA SER A 550 6.75 23.80 17.78
C SER A 550 7.33 22.89 16.68
N THR A 551 7.44 21.59 16.94
CA THR A 551 7.97 20.61 15.99
C THR A 551 6.93 20.27 14.92
N ARG A 552 7.33 20.34 13.64
CA ARG A 552 6.50 19.93 12.52
C ARG A 552 6.63 18.42 12.29
N LEU A 553 5.59 17.67 12.63
CA LEU A 553 5.48 16.23 12.33
C LEU A 553 5.07 16.02 10.87
N VAL A 554 5.85 15.25 10.12
CA VAL A 554 5.59 14.94 8.70
C VAL A 554 5.62 13.43 8.48
N ASN A 555 4.50 12.85 8.05
CA ASN A 555 4.47 11.46 7.59
C ASN A 555 5.07 11.36 6.19
N GLN A 556 5.84 10.32 5.93
CA GLN A 556 6.50 10.05 4.67
C GLN A 556 6.23 8.63 4.23
N TYR A 557 6.01 8.51 2.93
CA TYR A 557 5.78 7.24 2.29
C TYR A 557 6.68 7.14 1.07
N GLY A 558 7.32 5.99 0.92
CA GLY A 558 8.04 5.67 -0.29
C GLY A 558 8.67 4.29 -0.24
N MET A 559 9.57 4.08 -1.19
CA MET A 559 10.24 2.81 -1.46
C MET A 559 11.55 3.08 -2.18
N GLY A 560 12.49 2.13 -2.07
CA GLY A 560 13.75 2.19 -2.79
C GLY A 560 13.57 2.43 -4.30
N GLU A 561 12.61 1.77 -4.96
CA GLU A 561 12.37 1.94 -6.40
C GLU A 561 11.95 3.36 -6.84
N ALA A 562 11.50 4.20 -5.91
CA ALA A 562 11.09 5.59 -6.14
C ALA A 562 11.89 6.57 -5.25
N ALA A 563 13.19 6.30 -5.07
CA ALA A 563 14.15 7.16 -4.38
C ALA A 563 13.69 7.64 -2.99
N ILE A 564 13.41 6.68 -2.10
CA ILE A 564 13.15 6.85 -0.65
C ILE A 564 11.75 7.36 -0.33
N SER A 565 11.43 8.61 -0.69
CA SER A 565 10.21 9.30 -0.28
C SER A 565 9.48 9.89 -1.48
N CYS A 566 8.37 9.25 -1.86
CA CYS A 566 7.57 9.64 -3.03
C CYS A 566 6.27 10.36 -2.65
N CYS A 567 5.81 10.26 -1.40
CA CYS A 567 4.68 11.03 -0.87
C CYS A 567 4.95 11.54 0.55
N TYR A 568 4.32 12.65 0.92
CA TYR A 568 4.42 13.24 2.26
C TYR A 568 3.09 13.82 2.73
N ASN A 569 2.84 13.75 4.04
CA ASN A 569 1.71 14.37 4.72
C ASN A 569 2.19 15.19 5.91
N ASP A 570 2.11 16.52 5.78
CA ASP A 570 2.43 17.50 6.82
C ASP A 570 1.21 17.86 7.70
N LYS A 571 0.06 17.22 7.47
CA LYS A 571 -1.20 17.40 8.19
C LYS A 571 -1.69 16.07 8.75
N VAL A 572 -0.80 15.42 9.49
CA VAL A 572 -1.02 14.11 10.11
C VAL A 572 -2.21 14.18 11.08
N ARG A 573 -3.02 13.12 11.11
CA ARG A 573 -4.14 12.96 12.05
C ARG A 573 -4.18 11.53 12.60
N PRO A 574 -4.53 11.34 13.89
CA PRO A 574 -4.69 10.02 14.49
C PRO A 574 -5.63 9.12 13.66
N GLY A 575 -5.28 7.83 13.55
CA GLY A 575 -6.15 6.81 12.94
C GLY A 575 -6.40 6.97 11.43
N ARG A 576 -5.63 7.81 10.72
CA ARG A 576 -5.71 7.93 9.26
C ARG A 576 -4.47 7.31 8.62
N THR A 577 -4.67 6.46 7.61
CA THR A 577 -3.61 5.89 6.77
C THR A 577 -3.17 6.83 5.64
N ASN A 578 -3.24 8.14 5.88
CA ASN A 578 -3.06 9.16 4.84
C ASN A 578 -1.57 9.46 4.61
N ILE A 579 -1.10 9.15 3.41
CA ILE A 579 0.29 9.37 2.96
C ILE A 579 0.47 10.73 2.26
N GLY A 580 -0.60 11.52 2.15
CA GLY A 580 -0.56 12.91 1.72
C GLY A 580 -0.41 13.06 0.21
N ARG A 581 0.60 13.80 -0.24
CA ARG A 581 0.75 14.22 -1.65
C ARG A 581 2.08 13.78 -2.24
N PRO A 582 2.18 13.63 -3.57
CA PRO A 582 3.44 13.29 -4.23
C PRO A 582 4.55 14.33 -3.98
N THR A 583 5.81 13.87 -3.88
CA THR A 583 6.98 14.74 -3.63
C THR A 583 7.66 15.23 -4.91
N SER A 584 7.96 14.31 -5.84
CA SER A 584 8.79 14.59 -7.02
C SER A 584 8.10 14.33 -8.35
N GLY A 585 6.96 13.64 -8.32
CA GLY A 585 6.30 13.14 -9.53
C GLY A 585 4.79 13.04 -9.38
N ALA A 586 4.15 12.34 -10.31
CA ALA A 586 2.71 12.10 -10.25
C ALA A 586 2.42 10.70 -9.70
N VAL A 587 1.24 10.55 -9.07
CA VAL A 587 0.75 9.26 -8.59
C VAL A 587 -0.62 8.98 -9.21
N PHE A 588 -0.75 7.83 -9.85
CA PHE A 588 -1.99 7.36 -10.44
C PHE A 588 -2.53 6.18 -9.64
N VAL A 589 -3.85 6.07 -9.58
CA VAL A 589 -4.54 4.92 -8.98
C VAL A 589 -5.19 4.15 -10.12
N VAL A 590 -4.77 2.92 -10.32
CA VAL A 590 -5.24 2.06 -11.43
C VAL A 590 -5.83 0.76 -10.91
N ASN A 591 -6.55 0.04 -11.76
CA ASN A 591 -7.10 -1.25 -11.39
C ASN A 591 -5.98 -2.22 -10.94
N ALA A 592 -6.20 -2.91 -9.83
CA ALA A 592 -5.19 -3.77 -9.21
C ALA A 592 -4.75 -4.96 -10.09
N THR A 593 -5.61 -5.41 -11.00
CA THR A 593 -5.33 -6.50 -11.94
C THR A 593 -4.87 -6.00 -13.31
N SER A 594 -5.24 -4.77 -13.70
CA SER A 594 -4.89 -4.18 -14.99
C SER A 594 -4.48 -2.70 -14.86
N HIS A 595 -3.22 -2.41 -15.12
CA HIS A 595 -2.67 -1.04 -15.03
C HIS A 595 -3.08 -0.13 -16.20
N ASP A 596 -3.71 -0.69 -17.24
CA ASP A 596 -4.26 0.05 -18.37
C ASP A 596 -5.61 0.71 -18.04
N LYS A 597 -6.14 0.51 -16.83
CA LYS A 597 -7.44 1.03 -16.39
C LYS A 597 -7.24 2.00 -15.24
N LEU A 598 -7.36 3.28 -15.55
CA LEU A 598 -7.35 4.34 -14.55
C LEU A 598 -8.62 4.27 -13.68
N LEU A 599 -8.52 4.57 -12.39
CA LEU A 599 -9.66 4.58 -11.47
C LEU A 599 -10.07 6.00 -11.06
N PRO A 600 -11.37 6.23 -10.76
CA PRO A 600 -11.89 7.52 -10.33
C PRO A 600 -11.41 7.89 -8.92
N VAL A 601 -11.54 9.17 -8.55
CA VAL A 601 -11.17 9.64 -7.20
C VAL A 601 -12.06 8.96 -6.16
N GLY A 602 -11.43 8.40 -5.13
CA GLY A 602 -12.06 7.65 -4.05
C GLY A 602 -12.05 6.12 -4.25
N ALA A 603 -11.84 5.63 -5.48
CA ALA A 603 -11.72 4.20 -5.75
C ALA A 603 -10.36 3.66 -5.29
N VAL A 604 -10.34 2.40 -4.85
CA VAL A 604 -9.12 1.76 -4.36
C VAL A 604 -8.47 0.97 -5.49
N GLY A 605 -7.18 1.23 -5.72
CA GLY A 605 -6.42 0.60 -6.78
C GLY A 605 -4.93 0.54 -6.49
N GLU A 606 -4.16 -0.04 -7.41
CA GLU A 606 -2.71 -0.04 -7.35
C GLU A 606 -2.16 1.37 -7.59
N LEU A 607 -1.21 1.80 -6.75
CA LEU A 607 -0.50 3.06 -6.91
C LEU A 607 0.62 2.93 -7.95
N LEU A 608 0.56 3.76 -8.99
CA LEU A 608 1.61 3.91 -9.99
C LEU A 608 2.34 5.23 -9.79
N MET A 609 3.66 5.17 -9.73
CA MET A 609 4.52 6.34 -9.56
C MET A 609 5.05 6.77 -10.94
N GLU A 610 4.93 8.03 -11.30
CA GLU A 610 5.51 8.63 -12.50
C GLU A 610 6.55 9.68 -12.08
N GLY A 611 7.74 9.66 -12.69
CA GLY A 611 8.67 10.79 -12.60
C GLY A 611 10.14 10.41 -12.75
N SER A 612 11.00 11.42 -12.83
CA SER A 612 12.45 11.22 -12.98
C SER A 612 13.12 10.61 -11.75
N HIS A 613 12.48 10.68 -10.58
CA HIS A 613 12.95 10.10 -9.32
C HIS A 613 12.93 8.55 -9.28
N LEU A 614 12.40 7.89 -10.31
CA LEU A 614 12.36 6.42 -10.37
C LEU A 614 13.75 5.82 -10.60
N ALA A 615 14.04 4.72 -9.91
CA ALA A 615 15.28 3.95 -10.05
C ALA A 615 15.43 3.39 -11.47
N ARG A 616 16.67 3.18 -11.94
CA ARG A 616 16.94 2.59 -13.27
C ARG A 616 16.34 1.20 -13.43
N GLY A 617 16.36 0.39 -12.37
CA GLY A 617 15.83 -0.97 -12.38
C GLY A 617 16.56 -1.86 -11.38
N TYR A 618 16.42 -3.18 -11.56
CA TYR A 618 17.07 -4.16 -10.69
C TYR A 618 18.44 -4.64 -11.24
N LEU A 619 19.31 -5.11 -10.35
CA LEU A 619 20.66 -5.62 -10.62
C LEU A 619 20.69 -7.16 -10.62
N ASP A 620 20.82 -7.80 -11.80
CA ASP A 620 21.33 -9.18 -12.11
C ASP A 620 20.91 -9.70 -13.51
N GLN A 621 21.29 -10.93 -13.87
CA GLN A 621 20.97 -11.60 -15.15
C GLN A 621 19.47 -11.88 -15.39
N THR A 622 18.66 -11.96 -14.33
CA THR A 622 17.19 -12.12 -14.41
C THR A 622 16.45 -10.79 -14.23
N ALA A 623 17.19 -9.70 -14.02
CA ALA A 623 16.65 -8.43 -13.60
C ALA A 623 15.93 -7.69 -14.71
N ALA A 624 16.27 -7.91 -15.98
CA ALA A 624 15.57 -7.29 -17.12
C ALA A 624 14.07 -7.61 -17.06
N ARG A 625 13.71 -8.89 -17.01
CA ARG A 625 12.31 -9.33 -16.89
C ARG A 625 11.61 -8.81 -15.63
N ARG A 626 12.32 -8.78 -14.49
CA ARG A 626 11.74 -8.23 -13.23
C ARG A 626 11.52 -6.73 -13.32
N THR A 627 12.45 -6.02 -13.98
CA THR A 627 12.38 -4.59 -14.21
C THR A 627 11.21 -4.28 -15.12
N GLU A 628 11.12 -4.92 -16.28
CA GLU A 628 10.01 -4.75 -17.25
C GLU A 628 8.62 -5.07 -16.63
N ALA A 629 8.56 -5.99 -15.66
CA ALA A 629 7.29 -6.35 -15.01
C ALA A 629 6.71 -5.23 -14.11
N VAL A 630 7.56 -4.31 -13.63
CA VAL A 630 7.16 -3.27 -12.66
C VAL A 630 7.53 -1.84 -13.08
N PHE A 631 8.54 -1.65 -13.93
CA PHE A 631 8.90 -0.39 -14.57
C PHE A 631 8.38 -0.41 -15.99
N LEU A 632 7.31 0.36 -16.25
CA LEU A 632 6.67 0.45 -17.54
C LEU A 632 7.35 1.54 -18.36
N GLU A 633 8.06 1.12 -19.41
CA GLU A 633 8.72 2.03 -20.35
C GLU A 633 7.74 2.55 -21.42
N THR A 634 6.66 1.81 -21.69
CA THR A 634 5.58 2.26 -22.57
C THR A 634 4.43 2.80 -21.72
N PRO A 635 4.07 4.09 -21.84
CA PRO A 635 2.98 4.65 -21.07
C PRO A 635 1.63 4.08 -21.55
N PRO A 636 0.68 3.80 -20.64
CA PRO A 636 -0.67 3.43 -21.00
C PRO A 636 -1.36 4.51 -21.86
N ALA A 637 -2.33 4.09 -22.67
CA ALA A 637 -3.07 4.99 -23.55
C ALA A 637 -3.70 6.16 -22.78
N TRP A 638 -4.19 5.91 -21.56
CA TRP A 638 -4.81 6.95 -20.75
C TRP A 638 -3.82 8.04 -20.32
N LEU A 639 -2.55 7.70 -20.05
CA LEU A 639 -1.53 8.69 -19.66
C LEU A 639 -1.21 9.60 -20.84
N THR A 640 -1.04 9.00 -22.03
CA THR A 640 -0.78 9.73 -23.27
C THR A 640 -1.94 10.68 -23.62
N ALA A 641 -3.19 10.24 -23.43
CA ALA A 641 -4.36 11.08 -23.64
C ALA A 641 -4.48 12.20 -22.58
N MET A 642 -4.14 11.92 -21.31
CA MET A 642 -4.25 12.88 -20.22
C MET A 642 -3.21 14.00 -20.29
N HIS A 643 -1.96 13.62 -20.59
CA HIS A 643 -0.79 14.49 -20.56
C HIS A 643 0.03 14.34 -21.85
N PRO A 644 -0.51 14.74 -23.03
CA PRO A 644 0.14 14.51 -24.32
C PRO A 644 1.51 15.21 -24.43
N THR A 645 1.69 16.34 -23.76
CA THR A 645 2.95 17.09 -23.75
C THR A 645 4.09 16.37 -23.01
N ARG A 646 3.78 15.39 -22.14
CA ARG A 646 4.79 14.58 -21.46
C ARG A 646 5.36 13.49 -22.35
N VAL A 647 4.60 13.06 -23.36
CA VAL A 647 4.98 11.96 -24.27
C VAL A 647 5.65 12.48 -25.54
N SER A 648 5.47 13.76 -25.89
CA SER A 648 6.03 14.39 -27.09
C SER A 648 7.49 14.86 -26.96
N GLY A 649 8.14 14.67 -25.81
CA GLY A 649 9.53 15.06 -25.55
C GLY A 649 10.56 13.98 -25.90
N THR A 650 11.85 14.27 -25.68
CA THR A 650 12.96 13.32 -25.92
C THR A 650 13.03 12.17 -24.90
N ALA A 651 12.28 12.27 -23.79
CA ALA A 651 12.15 11.22 -22.78
C ALA A 651 10.67 10.91 -22.56
N GLN A 652 10.28 9.65 -22.79
CA GLN A 652 8.93 9.16 -22.51
C GLN A 652 8.71 9.10 -20.99
N PRO A 653 7.47 9.32 -20.50
CA PRO A 653 7.16 9.16 -19.09
C PRO A 653 7.29 7.70 -18.70
N ARG A 654 8.02 7.46 -17.62
CA ARG A 654 8.24 6.12 -17.06
C ARG A 654 7.39 5.94 -15.81
N LEU A 655 6.78 4.77 -15.68
CA LEU A 655 5.93 4.43 -14.54
C LEU A 655 6.52 3.28 -13.72
N TYR A 656 6.35 3.33 -12.41
CA TYR A 656 6.66 2.22 -11.52
C TYR A 656 5.40 1.71 -10.80
N ARG A 657 5.15 0.41 -10.92
CA ARG A 657 4.07 -0.32 -10.25
C ARG A 657 4.49 -0.67 -8.83
N SER A 658 3.95 0.04 -7.85
CA SER A 658 4.37 -0.13 -6.45
C SER A 658 3.97 -1.47 -5.84
N GLY A 659 2.84 -2.06 -6.28
CA GLY A 659 2.15 -3.13 -5.56
C GLY A 659 1.43 -2.69 -4.29
N ASP A 660 1.44 -1.39 -3.97
CA ASP A 660 0.66 -0.81 -2.88
C ASP A 660 -0.73 -0.42 -3.40
N LEU A 661 -1.73 -0.67 -2.57
CA LEU A 661 -3.11 -0.26 -2.80
C LEU A 661 -3.38 1.05 -2.07
N GLY A 662 -4.02 1.98 -2.76
CA GLY A 662 -4.42 3.26 -2.20
C GLY A 662 -5.54 3.90 -3.00
N ARG A 663 -5.93 5.11 -2.59
CA ARG A 663 -6.95 5.91 -3.27
C ARG A 663 -6.66 7.40 -3.15
N TRP A 664 -7.03 8.15 -4.18
CA TRP A 664 -7.10 9.60 -4.09
C TRP A 664 -8.30 10.03 -3.26
N ASN A 665 -8.08 10.99 -2.38
CA ASN A 665 -9.12 11.72 -1.66
C ASN A 665 -9.46 13.01 -2.41
N HIS A 666 -10.69 13.51 -2.20
CA HIS A 666 -11.14 14.76 -2.80
C HIS A 666 -10.42 16.03 -2.29
N ASP A 667 -9.66 15.94 -1.19
CA ASP A 667 -8.77 17.02 -0.72
C ASP A 667 -7.39 17.01 -1.39
N GLY A 668 -7.22 16.15 -2.41
CA GLY A 668 -5.98 15.97 -3.14
C GLY A 668 -4.88 15.35 -2.30
N THR A 669 -5.23 14.48 -1.35
CA THR A 669 -4.29 13.59 -0.63
C THR A 669 -4.56 12.14 -0.97
N ILE A 670 -3.67 11.22 -0.57
CA ILE A 670 -3.79 9.80 -0.84
C ILE A 670 -3.91 9.04 0.48
N ASP A 671 -4.89 8.14 0.57
CA ASP A 671 -4.96 7.14 1.63
C ASP A 671 -4.26 5.86 1.15
N TYR A 672 -3.33 5.35 1.96
CA TYR A 672 -2.78 4.00 1.81
C TYR A 672 -3.78 2.99 2.38
N VAL A 673 -4.01 1.90 1.64
CA VAL A 673 -4.97 0.85 2.03
C VAL A 673 -4.25 -0.44 2.39
N GLY A 674 -3.17 -0.81 1.67
CA GLY A 674 -2.44 -2.03 1.97
C GLY A 674 -1.51 -2.47 0.84
N ARG A 675 -1.06 -3.72 0.89
CA ARG A 675 -0.31 -4.39 -0.18
C ARG A 675 -1.23 -5.29 -1.00
N LYS A 676 -0.98 -5.39 -2.30
CA LYS A 676 -1.60 -6.43 -3.14
C LYS A 676 -0.88 -7.78 -3.05
N ASP A 677 0.34 -7.82 -2.50
CA ASP A 677 1.22 -9.00 -2.47
C ASP A 677 1.70 -9.38 -1.06
N HIS A 678 2.65 -10.32 -0.97
CA HIS A 678 3.15 -10.93 0.27
C HIS A 678 4.31 -10.17 0.94
N ILE A 679 4.46 -8.88 0.67
CA ILE A 679 5.49 -8.06 1.31
C ILE A 679 4.95 -7.48 2.62
N LEU A 680 5.68 -7.71 3.69
CA LEU A 680 5.39 -7.25 5.04
C LEU A 680 6.28 -6.05 5.39
N LYS A 681 5.79 -5.15 6.24
CA LYS A 681 6.58 -4.04 6.82
C LYS A 681 6.58 -4.20 8.33
N LEU A 682 7.75 -4.39 8.93
CA LEU A 682 7.95 -4.48 10.38
C LEU A 682 9.09 -3.56 10.78
N ASP A 683 8.91 -2.72 11.79
CA ASP A 683 9.94 -1.79 12.28
C ASP A 683 10.60 -0.97 11.14
N GLY A 684 9.78 -0.49 10.19
CA GLY A 684 10.21 0.23 8.99
C GLY A 684 10.92 -0.63 7.93
N CYS A 685 11.23 -1.89 8.23
CA CYS A 685 11.95 -2.81 7.37
C CYS A 685 10.99 -3.50 6.39
N ARG A 686 11.38 -3.54 5.11
CA ARG A 686 10.67 -4.32 4.08
C ARG A 686 11.08 -5.79 4.14
N ILE A 687 10.15 -6.63 4.58
CA ILE A 687 10.36 -8.08 4.72
C ILE A 687 9.55 -8.80 3.65
N ASN A 688 10.21 -9.61 2.83
CA ASN A 688 9.50 -10.50 1.93
C ASN A 688 9.15 -11.81 2.65
N ALA A 689 7.87 -12.04 2.96
CA ALA A 689 7.44 -13.25 3.66
C ALA A 689 7.88 -14.53 2.94
N LEU A 690 7.83 -14.53 1.59
CA LEU A 690 8.20 -15.69 0.79
C LEU A 690 9.70 -16.01 0.87
N GLU A 691 10.57 -15.02 1.10
CA GLU A 691 12.01 -15.24 1.28
C GLU A 691 12.28 -15.96 2.60
N VAL A 692 11.63 -15.51 3.68
CA VAL A 692 11.72 -16.16 4.99
C VAL A 692 11.14 -17.58 4.92
N GLU A 693 9.97 -17.74 4.30
CA GLU A 693 9.32 -19.03 4.06
C GLU A 693 10.19 -19.97 3.20
N HIS A 694 10.90 -19.44 2.20
CA HIS A 694 11.78 -20.23 1.35
C HIS A 694 12.96 -20.78 2.14
N GLN A 695 13.62 -19.97 2.97
CA GLN A 695 14.74 -20.43 3.80
C GLN A 695 14.27 -21.42 4.87
N GLY A 696 13.16 -21.13 5.56
CA GLY A 696 12.61 -22.04 6.56
C GLY A 696 12.16 -23.39 5.98
N ARG A 697 11.59 -23.38 4.76
CA ARG A 697 11.15 -24.60 4.05
C ARG A 697 12.29 -25.58 3.75
N LYS A 698 13.56 -25.14 3.73
CA LYS A 698 14.72 -26.03 3.57
C LYS A 698 14.89 -27.05 4.70
N ARG A 699 14.22 -26.84 5.85
CA ARG A 699 14.24 -27.73 7.02
C ARG A 699 12.91 -28.47 7.25
N LEU A 700 11.98 -28.31 6.31
CA LEU A 700 10.64 -28.90 6.37
C LEU A 700 10.50 -30.04 5.36
N SER A 701 9.63 -31.00 5.66
CA SER A 701 9.28 -32.03 4.68
C SER A 701 8.41 -31.43 3.56
N PRO A 702 8.27 -32.10 2.39
CA PRO A 702 7.41 -31.61 1.31
C PRO A 702 5.93 -31.43 1.68
N LEU A 703 5.46 -32.09 2.74
CA LEU A 703 4.08 -32.04 3.22
C LEU A 703 3.86 -30.93 4.27
N ASP A 704 4.93 -30.50 4.92
CA ASP A 704 4.88 -29.44 5.91
C ASP A 704 4.78 -28.06 5.22
N THR A 705 4.21 -27.10 5.94
CA THR A 705 4.04 -25.73 5.43
C THR A 705 4.55 -24.73 6.45
N ILE A 706 5.27 -23.72 5.95
CA ILE A 706 5.59 -22.49 6.68
C ILE A 706 4.91 -21.32 5.99
N ILE A 707 4.30 -20.45 6.79
CA ILE A 707 3.67 -19.20 6.39
C ILE A 707 4.21 -18.12 7.32
N VAL A 708 4.66 -17.01 6.77
CA VAL A 708 5.19 -15.89 7.55
C VAL A 708 4.24 -14.71 7.43
N ASP A 709 3.92 -14.12 8.58
CA ASP A 709 3.07 -12.94 8.70
C ASP A 709 3.49 -12.09 9.92
N ILE A 710 2.89 -10.92 10.09
CA ILE A 710 3.08 -10.06 11.27
C ILE A 710 1.81 -10.07 12.10
N PHE A 711 1.95 -10.32 13.41
CA PHE A 711 0.85 -10.20 14.36
C PHE A 711 1.22 -9.25 15.51
N GLY A 712 0.24 -8.43 15.94
CA GLY A 712 0.41 -7.45 17.01
C GLY A 712 -0.63 -6.32 16.88
N ILE A 713 -0.70 -5.43 17.87
CA ILE A 713 -1.68 -4.33 17.88
C ILE A 713 -0.93 -3.01 17.65
N VAL A 714 -1.25 -2.34 16.55
CA VAL A 714 -0.66 -1.06 16.19
C VAL A 714 -1.36 0.08 16.95
N ASP A 715 -1.28 0.05 18.28
CA ASP A 715 -1.76 1.12 19.17
C ASP A 715 -0.79 1.35 20.36
N GLY A 716 0.51 1.06 20.19
CA GLY A 716 1.57 1.43 21.15
C GLY A 716 1.70 0.55 22.40
N GLU A 717 0.84 -0.46 22.61
CA GLU A 717 0.89 -1.29 23.83
C GLU A 717 1.54 -2.70 23.66
N GLU A 718 1.67 -3.22 22.44
CA GLU A 718 2.49 -4.42 22.12
C GLU A 718 3.11 -4.26 20.72
N ASP A 719 4.44 -4.40 20.62
CA ASP A 719 5.15 -4.30 19.35
C ASP A 719 4.69 -5.41 18.38
N PRO A 720 4.45 -5.11 17.09
CA PRO A 720 4.21 -6.14 16.09
C PRO A 720 5.37 -7.15 16.04
N VAL A 721 5.06 -8.42 15.82
CA VAL A 721 6.04 -9.52 15.85
C VAL A 721 6.02 -10.26 14.53
N LEU A 722 7.20 -10.50 13.95
CA LEU A 722 7.34 -11.41 12.81
C LEU A 722 7.11 -12.85 13.28
N THR A 723 6.04 -13.46 12.80
CA THR A 723 5.59 -14.78 13.24
C THR A 723 5.62 -15.78 12.08
N ALA A 724 6.24 -16.93 12.32
CA ALA A 724 6.17 -18.09 11.44
C ALA A 724 5.09 -19.07 11.92
N LEU A 725 4.06 -19.28 11.12
CA LEU A 725 3.07 -20.32 11.33
C LEU A 725 3.48 -21.60 10.59
N LEU A 726 3.53 -22.70 11.33
CA LEU A 726 3.96 -24.01 10.88
C LEU A 726 2.76 -24.96 10.87
N HIS A 727 2.55 -25.66 9.77
CA HIS A 727 1.72 -26.85 9.74
C HIS A 727 2.64 -28.06 9.51
N LEU A 728 2.66 -28.98 10.47
CA LEU A 728 3.49 -30.17 10.44
C LEU A 728 2.59 -31.41 10.29
N ASP A 729 2.70 -32.12 9.18
CA ASP A 729 1.79 -33.22 8.83
C ASP A 729 1.89 -34.39 9.82
N ASN A 730 3.10 -34.65 10.31
CA ASN A 730 3.40 -35.70 11.29
C ASN A 730 3.17 -35.28 12.76
N HIS A 731 2.64 -34.08 13.00
CA HIS A 731 2.43 -33.56 14.35
C HIS A 731 1.06 -32.86 14.48
N PRO A 732 -0.05 -33.61 14.28
CA PRO A 732 -1.39 -33.04 14.36
C PRO A 732 -1.62 -32.44 15.75
N ILE A 733 -2.09 -31.19 15.78
CA ILE A 733 -2.52 -30.56 17.03
C ILE A 733 -3.76 -31.33 17.51
N THR A 734 -3.60 -32.21 18.49
CA THR A 734 -4.73 -32.81 19.18
C THR A 734 -5.44 -31.70 19.95
N PRO A 735 -6.71 -31.37 19.66
CA PRO A 735 -7.44 -30.42 20.47
C PRO A 735 -7.48 -30.96 21.90
N THR A 736 -6.85 -30.26 22.84
CA THR A 736 -6.94 -30.61 24.26
C THR A 736 -8.42 -30.50 24.66
N PRO A 737 -9.03 -31.54 25.26
CA PRO A 737 -10.40 -31.46 25.75
C PRO A 737 -10.41 -30.67 27.06
N THR A 738 -10.20 -29.36 27.00
CA THR A 738 -10.38 -28.48 28.16
C THR A 738 -11.75 -27.82 28.08
N THR A 739 -12.69 -28.44 28.82
CA THR A 739 -14.02 -27.95 29.21
C THR A 739 -15.03 -27.79 28.05
N PRO A 740 -16.26 -28.32 28.15
CA PRO A 740 -17.29 -28.12 27.14
C PRO A 740 -17.61 -26.63 27.03
N THR A 741 -16.97 -25.94 26.09
CA THR A 741 -17.47 -24.68 25.60
C THR A 741 -18.57 -25.03 24.61
N THR A 742 -19.81 -24.82 25.02
CA THR A 742 -20.96 -24.64 24.14
C THR A 742 -20.49 -23.91 22.88
N PRO A 743 -20.85 -24.33 21.65
CA PRO A 743 -20.42 -23.63 20.45
C PRO A 743 -20.82 -22.16 20.57
N THR A 744 -19.87 -21.29 20.88
CA THR A 744 -20.09 -19.86 20.87
C THR A 744 -20.33 -19.50 19.42
N HIS A 745 -21.38 -18.72 19.13
CA HIS A 745 -21.85 -18.26 17.81
C HIS A 745 -20.81 -17.60 16.86
N ASN A 746 -19.51 -17.65 17.17
CA ASN A 746 -18.44 -16.81 16.63
C ASN A 746 -17.21 -17.53 16.07
N THR A 747 -17.15 -18.87 16.01
CA THR A 747 -16.08 -19.57 15.26
C THR A 747 -16.44 -19.63 13.78
N LEU A 748 -15.51 -19.17 12.93
CA LEU A 748 -15.71 -19.22 11.48
C LEU A 748 -15.71 -20.68 10.99
N PRO A 749 -16.49 -21.05 9.96
CA PRO A 749 -16.36 -22.36 9.33
C PRO A 749 -14.92 -22.55 8.83
N ASN A 750 -14.30 -23.71 9.12
CA ASN A 750 -12.94 -24.04 8.69
C ASN A 750 -11.82 -23.18 9.31
N GLU A 751 -12.05 -22.62 10.50
CA GLU A 751 -11.03 -21.87 11.27
C GLU A 751 -9.98 -22.83 11.86
N PRO A 752 -8.66 -22.66 11.57
CA PRO A 752 -7.61 -23.47 12.17
C PRO A 752 -7.40 -23.15 13.65
N THR A 753 -7.00 -24.15 14.42
CA THR A 753 -6.51 -24.00 15.79
C THR A 753 -5.04 -23.61 15.77
N ILE A 754 -4.66 -22.65 16.62
CA ILE A 754 -3.28 -22.20 16.80
C ILE A 754 -2.78 -22.59 18.19
N THR A 755 -1.57 -23.15 18.25
CA THR A 755 -0.83 -23.37 19.50
C THR A 755 0.59 -22.81 19.39
N ASP A 756 1.25 -22.65 20.54
CA ASP A 756 2.66 -22.25 20.57
C ASP A 756 3.54 -23.41 20.11
N ALA A 757 4.34 -23.20 19.06
CA ALA A 757 5.19 -24.25 18.50
C ALA A 757 6.38 -24.59 19.42
N THR A 758 6.67 -23.75 20.41
CA THR A 758 7.76 -23.97 21.37
C THR A 758 7.32 -24.71 22.63
N ALA A 759 6.00 -24.93 22.80
CA ALA A 759 5.46 -25.59 23.99
C ALA A 759 5.75 -27.11 24.06
N ASP A 760 5.94 -27.76 22.90
CA ASP A 760 6.27 -29.18 22.80
C ASP A 760 7.76 -29.38 22.44
N PRO A 761 8.52 -30.27 23.12
CA PRO A 761 9.95 -30.45 22.87
C PRO A 761 10.32 -30.89 21.44
N HIS A 762 9.48 -31.72 20.81
CA HIS A 762 9.73 -32.21 19.46
C HIS A 762 9.57 -31.08 18.43
N THR A 763 8.51 -30.29 18.59
CA THR A 763 8.26 -29.11 17.75
C THR A 763 9.31 -28.00 18.01
N ALA A 764 9.72 -27.78 19.26
CA ALA A 764 10.73 -26.79 19.61
C ALA A 764 12.10 -27.06 18.95
N THR A 765 12.47 -28.34 18.82
CA THR A 765 13.70 -28.73 18.09
C THR A 765 13.59 -28.34 16.61
N LYS A 766 12.45 -28.65 15.98
CA LYS A 766 12.19 -28.28 14.57
C LYS A 766 12.17 -26.76 14.37
N VAL A 767 11.56 -26.02 15.29
CA VAL A 767 11.56 -24.55 15.30
C VAL A 767 12.99 -24.01 15.34
N THR A 768 13.85 -24.59 16.19
CA THR A 768 15.26 -24.19 16.31
C THR A 768 16.01 -24.41 14.99
N GLU A 769 15.86 -25.59 14.37
CA GLU A 769 16.46 -25.89 13.05
C GLU A 769 16.02 -24.90 11.96
N ILE A 770 14.73 -24.56 11.92
CA ILE A 770 14.16 -23.59 10.97
C ILE A 770 14.73 -22.20 11.23
N LYS A 771 14.73 -21.75 12.49
CA LYS A 771 15.24 -20.43 12.89
C LYS A 771 16.72 -20.28 12.52
N ASP A 772 17.53 -21.29 12.79
CA ASP A 772 18.96 -21.30 12.47
C ASP A 772 19.20 -21.27 10.96
N ALA A 773 18.39 -21.99 10.18
CA ALA A 773 18.47 -21.97 8.71
C ALA A 773 18.13 -20.58 8.13
N ILE A 774 17.14 -19.89 8.70
CA ILE A 774 16.79 -18.52 8.31
C ILE A 774 17.91 -17.55 8.71
N ALA A 775 18.39 -17.62 9.95
CA ALA A 775 19.43 -16.73 10.49
C ALA A 775 20.79 -16.88 9.78
N ALA A 776 21.12 -18.08 9.29
CA ALA A 776 22.34 -18.31 8.52
C ALA A 776 22.30 -17.67 7.12
N ALA A 777 21.10 -17.41 6.58
CA ALA A 777 20.92 -16.98 5.20
C ALA A 777 20.45 -15.53 5.05
N LEU A 778 19.70 -15.00 6.02
CA LEU A 778 19.03 -13.70 5.93
C LEU A 778 19.50 -12.73 7.04
N PRO A 779 19.35 -11.41 6.83
CA PRO A 779 19.59 -10.42 7.88
C PRO A 779 18.78 -10.68 9.16
N PRO A 780 19.27 -10.27 10.34
CA PRO A 780 18.61 -10.53 11.63
C PRO A 780 17.16 -10.06 11.71
N TYR A 781 16.82 -8.91 11.11
CA TYR A 781 15.45 -8.36 11.12
C TYR A 781 14.45 -9.21 10.31
N MET A 782 14.91 -10.17 9.49
CA MET A 782 14.06 -11.10 8.74
C MET A 782 13.85 -12.44 9.46
N VAL A 783 14.45 -12.64 10.64
CA VAL A 783 14.33 -13.89 11.41
C VAL A 783 13.09 -13.81 12.30
N PRO A 784 12.08 -14.69 12.13
CA PRO A 784 10.90 -14.70 12.99
C PRO A 784 11.28 -14.90 14.46
N THR A 785 10.67 -14.12 15.34
CA THR A 785 10.88 -14.21 16.78
C THR A 785 9.81 -15.04 17.47
N GLN A 786 8.69 -15.32 16.79
CA GLN A 786 7.62 -16.20 17.25
C GLN A 786 7.33 -17.31 16.24
N PHE A 787 7.07 -18.52 16.76
CA PHE A 787 6.68 -19.68 15.97
C PHE A 787 5.39 -20.29 16.52
N LEU A 788 4.40 -20.48 15.66
CA LEU A 788 3.09 -20.98 16.00
C LEU A 788 2.78 -22.24 15.18
N LEU A 789 2.02 -23.18 15.74
CA LEU A 789 1.54 -24.36 15.03
C LEU A 789 0.09 -24.15 14.56
N LEU A 790 -0.21 -24.58 13.33
CA LEU A 790 -1.53 -24.62 12.73
C LEU A 790 -2.02 -26.07 12.61
N SER A 791 -3.26 -26.32 13.05
CA SER A 791 -3.86 -27.66 12.90
C SER A 791 -4.06 -28.06 11.45
N HIS A 792 -4.30 -27.08 10.58
CA HIS A 792 -4.32 -27.22 9.13
C HIS A 792 -4.07 -25.86 8.47
N VAL A 793 -3.62 -25.86 7.21
CA VAL A 793 -3.49 -24.63 6.44
C VAL A 793 -4.86 -24.23 5.89
N PRO A 794 -5.42 -23.05 6.26
CA PRO A 794 -6.69 -22.61 5.71
C PRO A 794 -6.53 -22.30 4.22
N ARG A 795 -7.52 -22.72 3.42
CA ARG A 795 -7.49 -22.58 1.95
C ARG A 795 -8.73 -21.88 1.44
N THR A 796 -8.53 -21.00 0.46
CA THR A 796 -9.60 -20.40 -0.34
C THR A 796 -10.29 -21.48 -1.20
N PRO A 797 -11.48 -21.21 -1.78
CA PRO A 797 -12.14 -22.11 -2.72
C PRO A 797 -11.27 -22.49 -3.93
N SER A 798 -10.32 -21.62 -4.30
CA SER A 798 -9.32 -21.87 -5.35
C SER A 798 -8.14 -22.76 -4.90
N LYS A 799 -8.22 -23.36 -3.71
CA LYS A 799 -7.19 -24.20 -3.05
C LYS A 799 -5.87 -23.48 -2.70
N LYS A 800 -5.77 -22.18 -2.93
CA LYS A 800 -4.67 -21.32 -2.45
C LYS A 800 -4.80 -21.07 -0.95
N THR A 801 -3.69 -20.87 -0.26
CA THR A 801 -3.65 -20.47 1.15
C THR A 801 -4.50 -19.22 1.39
N ASP A 802 -5.41 -19.28 2.37
CA ASP A 802 -6.25 -18.15 2.78
C ASP A 802 -5.53 -17.31 3.84
N ARG A 803 -4.75 -16.32 3.37
CA ARG A 803 -4.00 -15.44 4.26
C ARG A 803 -4.88 -14.48 5.06
N ARG A 804 -6.11 -14.17 4.62
CA ARG A 804 -7.04 -13.36 5.42
C ARG A 804 -7.48 -14.14 6.67
N MET A 805 -7.78 -15.43 6.49
CA MET A 805 -8.06 -16.33 7.62
C MET A 805 -6.84 -16.45 8.56
N ILE A 806 -5.62 -16.54 8.02
CA ILE A 806 -4.40 -16.58 8.84
C ILE A 806 -4.23 -15.28 9.65
N GLY A 807 -4.43 -14.13 9.01
CA GLY A 807 -4.47 -12.82 9.65
C GLY A 807 -5.45 -12.80 10.83
N HIS A 808 -6.68 -13.28 10.59
CA HIS A 808 -7.73 -13.35 11.60
C HIS A 808 -7.35 -14.23 12.79
N VAL A 809 -6.96 -15.48 12.55
CA VAL A 809 -6.67 -16.45 13.62
C VAL A 809 -5.41 -16.06 14.39
N GLY A 810 -4.39 -15.54 13.71
CA GLY A 810 -3.17 -15.04 14.36
C GLY A 810 -3.42 -13.84 15.26
N LEU A 811 -4.25 -12.87 14.83
CA LEU A 811 -4.67 -11.74 15.66
C LEU A 811 -5.48 -12.20 16.88
N LYS A 812 -6.42 -13.14 16.68
CA LYS A 812 -7.23 -13.74 17.75
C LYS A 812 -6.36 -14.42 18.81
N TYR A 813 -5.35 -15.18 18.37
CA TYR A 813 -4.37 -15.81 19.27
C TYR A 813 -3.59 -14.76 20.09
N HIS A 814 -3.11 -13.70 19.44
CA HIS A 814 -2.38 -12.63 20.12
C HIS A 814 -3.24 -11.90 21.17
N LEU A 815 -4.49 -11.56 20.83
CA LEU A 815 -5.43 -10.92 21.75
C LEU A 815 -5.74 -11.82 22.96
N ALA A 816 -5.90 -13.13 22.75
CA ALA A 816 -6.12 -14.08 23.83
C ALA A 816 -4.92 -14.14 24.80
N ARG A 817 -3.69 -14.27 24.28
CA ARG A 817 -2.48 -14.26 25.12
C ARG A 817 -2.26 -12.94 25.85
N ARG A 818 -2.60 -11.80 25.23
CA ARG A 818 -2.56 -10.50 25.91
C ARG A 818 -3.49 -10.47 27.11
N ALA A 819 -4.72 -10.96 26.95
CA ALA A 819 -5.69 -11.00 28.04
C ALA A 819 -5.25 -11.94 29.18
N GLU A 820 -4.67 -13.10 28.85
CA GLU A 820 -4.07 -14.02 29.83
C GLU A 820 -2.94 -13.35 30.63
N ARG A 821 -2.02 -12.63 29.96
CA ARG A 821 -0.90 -11.92 30.62
C ARG A 821 -1.37 -10.79 31.55
N ARG A 822 -2.48 -10.13 31.25
CA ARG A 822 -3.04 -9.03 32.07
C ARG A 822 -3.93 -9.51 33.21
N GLY A 823 -4.19 -10.82 33.33
CA GLY A 823 -5.13 -11.35 34.32
C GLY A 823 -6.58 -10.90 34.09
N ASP A 824 -6.89 -10.42 32.89
CA ASP A 824 -8.15 -9.71 32.58
C ASP A 824 -9.14 -10.66 31.90
N VAL A 825 -9.81 -11.49 32.71
CA VAL A 825 -10.72 -12.58 32.27
C VAL A 825 -11.88 -12.05 31.39
N VAL A 826 -12.27 -10.79 31.58
CA VAL A 826 -13.34 -10.14 30.82
C VAL A 826 -12.90 -9.77 29.41
N LEU A 827 -11.63 -9.38 29.23
CA LEU A 827 -11.03 -9.04 27.93
C LEU A 827 -10.74 -10.30 27.10
N ALA A 828 -10.36 -11.41 27.74
CA ALA A 828 -10.19 -12.73 27.08
C ALA A 828 -11.50 -13.25 26.48
N THR A 829 -12.63 -12.88 27.10
CA THR A 829 -13.97 -13.26 26.63
C THR A 829 -14.50 -12.27 25.58
N ARG A 830 -14.15 -10.97 25.67
CA ARG A 830 -14.53 -9.92 24.72
C ARG A 830 -13.67 -9.85 23.45
N ALA A 831 -12.41 -10.30 23.47
CA ALA A 831 -11.59 -10.44 22.26
C ALA A 831 -12.21 -11.40 21.21
N ARG A 832 -13.22 -12.18 21.62
CA ARG A 832 -14.07 -13.02 20.74
C ARG A 832 -15.16 -12.23 19.98
N VAL A 833 -15.33 -10.94 20.28
CA VAL A 833 -16.40 -10.07 19.78
C VAL A 833 -15.82 -8.67 19.60
N VAL A 834 -15.20 -8.35 18.47
CA VAL A 834 -15.14 -7.02 17.82
C VAL A 834 -14.19 -7.18 16.62
N LEU A 835 -14.69 -6.94 15.41
CA LEU A 835 -13.88 -6.59 14.25
C LEU A 835 -14.49 -5.34 13.60
N PRO A 836 -13.67 -4.36 13.15
CA PRO A 836 -13.98 -3.51 12.01
C PRO A 836 -13.96 -4.30 10.69
#